data_AF-A0A812NQ58-F1
#
_entry.id   AF-A0A812NQ58-F1
#
_cell.length_a   1.000
_cell.length_b   1.000
_cell.length_c   1.000
_cell.angle_alpha   90.00
_cell.angle_beta   90.00
_cell.angle_gamma   90.00
#
_symmetry.space_group_name_H-M   'P 1'
#
loop_
_entity.id
_entity.type
_entity.pdbx_description
1 polymer ?
#
loop_
_entity_poly.entity_id
_entity_poly.type
_entity_poly.pdbx_seq_one_letter_code
_entity_poly.pdbx_strand_id
1 'polypeptide(L)'
;MVIMWRLVLVMSVLQARSADDACAMQLRVQKTEVTNLNPANITATQGGHGECRKAPLPKISVLLPVQNPSTVVRAMRSIFDQSVKDDLEILVSVEGANSEAAGMVRSLQPPGTIALDIFEQEQHLGYSQNVNFLLRRARGEFVSLLADDDWLPPNYLEKLLQCFAEHPAAVNCYPYILEFSENGERLPGQIFADSVQGSRQDRLEQVMENSCDAVSVRGLIKRSVAGDNVFMPSHYYRDFMADTASIMHQAVAGELIQADVPYYKTMYVASSTHGTHHKWRDAKEDLRVRSTLDLLETFALKARPWLPEEIVQLILHERHVAILGAGLQGLTMALLFESHGFHVTLIDNATEIMGKIHLGFEYSDDKTLETGRRRMESALSFGYVLEKLLGSQIAWDKMKSTKFTYLVPRASSVPPHELEAYFENLQGAYEDILAKSPHLHYLGERPTRIFRRVPVPAAWNSSAFAAAFETEEHALRSPLLKDLLQDALHSRQIDTLLNTWVSEVQKREGMYQIATSKGTLHAQFVVNCLSEGKAAVDQALGVDGSPKPDWRLKFGIETSEIPALADTASATILDGPFGGYVNFHQHKKMYFSWATERLTPMPADKDLPDDLPQLWKSVVQGDVPEELRASMVNAHEDAFRSLLSFKTFQLPCPDIVADLILGTGEDFQDPILYKEQYFSIRTNFASAPYNAWLLEQRYLQQHHLLGNGGSIVGTQLHIFGRAGGRENADICGEYLHRGHVHGRPVYRQQGSATAIRYWPSLRRWVIDREGVRDSNVCVAFAPDSADLAHPAHPELIWHVWEAASQAHVADSEVISVAAPRTVTLVGRAAGRDAEYVNGPYELARVAHGRPVYVHAKGELGIRYFQEERRWAIVWLAQDNGTCLAYSESSNLEHPGHIELEWMFWETQLQTFCADPATRTLVAPSVVRILGRRPEAENARINGSYSLAGVIEGRPAYVQPGTRHLIRYSSRSDRWLVETDGLVEPSLATKLYHWVFGGDLNGGDRCAAYANASASEHPGTTKLEWSIWESKRGCFISDPEVRCTTAPVALQVCGRARRENEFINGDYQLAGIHLGRVFYHKPGSQSVIRFWPARNRWLIDGNGLQQSDACSAFADCADDGEYPGDLSGFAQTRQYGEEMAAKAR
;
A
#
# COMPACT_ATOMS: atom_id res chain seq x y z
N MET A 1 24.03 -8.62 -13.41
CA MET A 1 23.07 -9.43 -14.18
C MET A 1 23.63 -10.83 -14.43
N VAL A 2 24.44 -11.13 -15.45
CA VAL A 2 24.95 -12.51 -15.71
C VAL A 2 25.52 -13.26 -14.49
N ILE A 3 26.17 -12.56 -13.55
CA ILE A 3 26.70 -13.15 -12.29
C ILE A 3 25.61 -13.48 -11.26
N MET A 4 24.60 -12.60 -11.13
CA MET A 4 23.43 -12.80 -10.25
C MET A 4 22.51 -13.91 -10.78
N TRP A 5 22.50 -14.07 -12.11
CA TRP A 5 21.76 -15.11 -12.83
C TRP A 5 22.47 -16.49 -12.76
N ARG A 6 23.80 -16.53 -12.79
CA ARG A 6 24.57 -17.77 -12.48
C ARG A 6 24.41 -18.22 -11.03
N LEU A 7 24.17 -17.30 -10.10
CA LEU A 7 23.94 -17.61 -8.68
C LEU A 7 22.65 -18.41 -8.44
N VAL A 8 21.56 -18.10 -9.16
CA VAL A 8 20.32 -18.89 -9.07
C VAL A 8 20.51 -20.29 -9.69
N LEU A 9 21.13 -20.37 -10.87
CA LEU A 9 21.38 -21.63 -11.58
C LEU A 9 22.33 -22.59 -10.80
N VAL A 10 23.38 -22.05 -10.19
CA VAL A 10 24.34 -22.83 -9.39
C VAL A 10 23.71 -23.33 -8.08
N MET A 11 22.75 -22.61 -7.50
CA MET A 11 22.02 -23.05 -6.29
C MET A 11 21.03 -24.18 -6.60
N SER A 12 20.42 -24.19 -7.79
CA SER A 12 19.51 -25.26 -8.25
C SER A 12 20.23 -26.57 -8.59
N VAL A 13 21.43 -26.48 -9.17
CA VAL A 13 22.21 -27.67 -9.59
C VAL A 13 22.99 -28.31 -8.42
N LEU A 14 23.37 -27.54 -7.39
CA LEU A 14 24.24 -28.02 -6.30
C LEU A 14 23.51 -28.71 -5.12
N GLN A 15 22.18 -28.84 -5.13
CA GLN A 15 21.43 -29.57 -4.10
C GLN A 15 21.03 -31.01 -4.47
N ALA A 16 21.44 -31.53 -5.63
CA ALA A 16 21.41 -32.98 -5.88
C ALA A 16 22.52 -33.66 -5.05
N ARG A 17 22.21 -33.99 -3.80
CA ARG A 17 23.13 -34.77 -2.95
C ARG A 17 23.10 -36.25 -3.36
N SER A 18 24.14 -36.62 -4.10
CA SER A 18 24.59 -37.97 -4.45
C SER A 18 23.93 -38.64 -5.67
N ALA A 19 24.76 -39.36 -6.42
CA ALA A 19 24.41 -40.12 -7.62
C ALA A 19 23.58 -41.39 -7.34
N ASP A 20 23.23 -41.67 -6.08
CA ASP A 20 22.53 -42.89 -5.68
C ASP A 20 21.00 -42.71 -5.59
N ASP A 21 20.47 -41.48 -5.51
CA ASP A 21 19.02 -41.22 -5.47
C ASP A 21 18.35 -41.12 -6.86
N ALA A 22 19.14 -41.01 -7.94
CA ALA A 22 18.62 -41.00 -9.32
C ALA A 22 17.99 -42.35 -9.74
N CYS A 23 18.26 -43.43 -9.00
CA CYS A 23 17.75 -44.77 -9.31
C CYS A 23 16.42 -45.12 -8.59
N ALA A 24 16.06 -44.39 -7.53
CA ALA A 24 14.85 -44.68 -6.75
C ALA A 24 13.57 -44.00 -7.29
N MET A 25 13.70 -43.02 -8.18
CA MET A 25 12.57 -42.30 -8.79
C MET A 25 12.04 -42.91 -10.09
N GLN A 26 12.57 -44.06 -10.53
CA GLN A 26 12.13 -44.76 -11.75
C GLN A 26 11.07 -45.86 -11.54
N LEU A 27 10.56 -46.07 -10.32
CA LEU A 27 9.60 -47.15 -10.04
C LEU A 27 8.37 -46.67 -9.27
N ARG A 28 7.50 -45.92 -9.95
CA ARG A 28 6.03 -45.93 -9.71
C ARG A 28 5.27 -45.24 -10.84
N VAL A 29 5.39 -45.79 -12.04
CA VAL A 29 4.37 -45.62 -13.09
C VAL A 29 3.56 -46.91 -13.12
N GLN A 30 2.52 -46.98 -12.27
CA GLN A 30 1.45 -47.94 -12.50
C GLN A 30 0.43 -47.31 -13.45
N LYS A 31 0.31 -47.95 -14.62
CA LYS A 31 -0.76 -47.83 -15.60
C LYS A 31 -2.11 -47.53 -14.94
N THR A 32 -2.73 -46.43 -15.32
CA THR A 32 -4.19 -46.36 -15.39
C THR A 32 -4.53 -46.13 -16.85
N GLU A 33 -5.17 -47.12 -17.45
CA GLU A 33 -5.64 -47.13 -18.83
C GLU A 33 -6.65 -45.98 -19.03
N VAL A 34 -6.38 -45.11 -20.01
CA VAL A 34 -7.39 -44.22 -20.57
C VAL A 34 -8.27 -45.10 -21.45
N THR A 35 -9.41 -45.53 -20.91
CA THR A 35 -10.47 -46.15 -21.69
C THR A 35 -11.13 -45.10 -22.58
N ASN A 36 -11.15 -45.41 -23.88
CA ASN A 36 -11.90 -44.72 -24.93
C ASN A 36 -13.31 -44.33 -24.46
N LEU A 37 -13.63 -43.03 -24.48
CA LEU A 37 -15.01 -42.57 -24.62
C LEU A 37 -15.19 -41.91 -25.98
N ASN A 38 -16.03 -42.61 -26.74
CA ASN A 38 -16.39 -42.46 -28.14
C ASN A 38 -17.26 -41.19 -28.32
N PRO A 39 -16.87 -40.20 -29.15
CA PRO A 39 -17.76 -39.07 -29.45
C PRO A 39 -18.70 -39.48 -30.58
N ALA A 40 -19.68 -40.32 -30.26
CA ALA A 40 -20.80 -40.61 -31.14
C ALA A 40 -22.09 -40.63 -30.32
N ASN A 41 -23.07 -39.84 -30.79
CA ASN A 41 -24.45 -39.68 -30.31
C ASN A 41 -24.70 -38.53 -29.32
N ILE A 42 -24.77 -37.32 -29.87
CA ILE A 42 -25.82 -36.37 -29.47
C ILE A 42 -26.59 -36.02 -30.74
N THR A 43 -27.72 -36.70 -30.93
CA THR A 43 -28.73 -36.36 -31.94
C THR A 43 -29.41 -35.06 -31.54
N ALA A 44 -29.33 -34.09 -32.45
CA ALA A 44 -30.05 -32.84 -32.39
C ALA A 44 -31.57 -33.05 -32.48
N THR A 45 -32.32 -32.39 -31.59
CA THR A 45 -33.72 -32.03 -31.81
C THR A 45 -33.77 -30.69 -32.54
N GLN A 46 -34.39 -30.69 -33.71
CA GLN A 46 -34.57 -29.51 -34.57
C GLN A 46 -35.66 -28.57 -34.01
N GLY A 47 -35.38 -27.27 -34.06
CA GLY A 47 -36.34 -26.18 -34.01
C GLY A 47 -35.72 -24.96 -34.68
N GLY A 48 -36.16 -24.66 -35.91
CA GLY A 48 -35.49 -23.73 -36.82
C GLY A 48 -35.69 -22.25 -36.51
N HIS A 49 -34.65 -21.46 -36.79
CA HIS A 49 -34.75 -20.05 -37.19
C HIS A 49 -33.56 -19.72 -38.12
N GLY A 50 -33.81 -18.84 -39.08
CA GLY A 50 -33.10 -18.75 -40.36
C GLY A 50 -31.59 -18.52 -40.30
N GLU A 51 -30.89 -19.14 -41.25
CA GLU A 51 -29.45 -19.02 -41.48
C GLU A 51 -29.07 -17.57 -41.83
N CYS A 52 -28.47 -16.87 -40.86
CA CYS A 52 -27.50 -15.84 -41.17
C CYS A 52 -26.16 -16.55 -41.41
N ARG A 53 -25.66 -16.56 -42.66
CA ARG A 53 -24.34 -17.12 -42.98
C ARG A 53 -23.29 -16.42 -42.12
N LYS A 54 -22.83 -17.05 -41.04
CA LYS A 54 -21.64 -16.62 -40.30
C LYS A 54 -20.46 -16.70 -41.27
N ALA A 55 -19.73 -15.60 -41.43
CA ALA A 55 -18.47 -15.60 -42.17
C ALA A 55 -17.53 -16.67 -41.57
N PRO A 56 -16.70 -17.35 -42.38
CA PRO A 56 -15.71 -18.28 -41.86
C PRO A 56 -14.80 -17.58 -40.85
N LEU A 57 -14.51 -18.26 -39.73
CA LEU A 57 -13.64 -17.72 -38.68
C LEU A 57 -12.21 -17.59 -39.23
N PRO A 58 -11.52 -16.45 -39.02
CA PRO A 58 -10.15 -16.29 -39.47
C PRO A 58 -9.24 -17.27 -38.72
N LYS A 59 -8.17 -17.74 -39.37
CA LYS A 59 -7.18 -18.63 -38.76
C LYS A 59 -6.08 -17.85 -38.04
N ILE A 60 -5.75 -16.65 -38.52
CA ILE A 60 -4.66 -15.81 -37.99
C ILE A 60 -5.17 -14.41 -37.66
N SER A 61 -4.86 -13.90 -36.47
CA SER A 61 -5.01 -12.48 -36.11
C SER A 61 -3.65 -11.80 -36.02
N VAL A 62 -3.43 -10.76 -36.83
CA VAL A 62 -2.26 -9.87 -36.69
C VAL A 62 -2.66 -8.67 -35.85
N LEU A 63 -1.93 -8.46 -34.75
CA LEU A 63 -2.19 -7.41 -33.76
C LEU A 63 -1.21 -6.27 -33.97
N LEU A 64 -1.73 -5.07 -34.24
CA LEU A 64 -0.95 -3.88 -34.56
C LEU A 64 -1.28 -2.74 -33.57
N PRO A 65 -0.56 -2.61 -32.45
CA PRO A 65 -0.62 -1.41 -31.62
C PRO A 65 0.07 -0.24 -32.35
N VAL A 66 -0.61 0.90 -32.46
CA VAL A 66 -0.15 2.06 -33.25
C VAL A 66 -0.02 3.30 -32.37
N GLN A 67 1.17 3.88 -32.38
CA GLN A 67 1.49 5.16 -31.76
C GLN A 67 1.98 6.18 -32.82
N ASN A 68 2.75 5.74 -33.82
CA ASN A 68 3.40 6.62 -34.78
C ASN A 68 2.71 6.63 -36.16
N PRO A 69 2.15 7.78 -36.58
CA PRO A 69 1.52 7.94 -37.89
C PRO A 69 2.46 7.67 -39.08
N SER A 70 3.76 7.97 -38.98
CA SER A 70 4.65 7.94 -40.15
C SER A 70 5.07 6.53 -40.58
N THR A 71 5.01 5.55 -39.67
CA THR A 71 5.54 4.21 -39.90
C THR A 71 4.49 3.14 -40.14
N VAL A 72 3.28 3.34 -39.60
CA VAL A 72 2.16 2.38 -39.66
C VAL A 72 1.81 1.94 -41.09
N VAL A 73 1.99 2.83 -42.07
CA VAL A 73 1.69 2.54 -43.48
C VAL A 73 2.55 1.40 -44.02
N ARG A 74 3.84 1.36 -43.66
CA ARG A 74 4.77 0.30 -44.10
C ARG A 74 4.43 -1.02 -43.41
N ALA A 75 4.17 -0.98 -42.11
CA ALA A 75 3.76 -2.15 -41.33
C ALA A 75 2.49 -2.79 -41.94
N MET A 76 1.42 -1.99 -42.14
CA MET A 76 0.17 -2.48 -42.72
C MET A 76 0.33 -3.05 -44.13
N ARG A 77 1.09 -2.39 -45.01
CA ARG A 77 1.37 -2.92 -46.37
C ARG A 77 2.07 -4.27 -46.32
N SER A 78 3.00 -4.46 -45.39
CA SER A 78 3.69 -5.75 -45.24
C SER A 78 2.77 -6.89 -44.77
N ILE A 79 1.70 -6.58 -44.05
CA ILE A 79 0.63 -7.54 -43.71
C ILE A 79 -0.22 -7.84 -44.96
N PHE A 80 -0.55 -6.82 -45.76
CA PHE A 80 -1.34 -6.99 -46.99
C PHE A 80 -0.64 -7.84 -48.06
N ASP A 81 0.69 -7.79 -48.07
CA ASP A 81 1.55 -8.52 -49.01
C ASP A 81 1.84 -9.96 -48.56
N GLN A 82 1.29 -10.42 -47.43
CA GLN A 82 1.43 -11.82 -47.00
C GLN A 82 0.83 -12.80 -48.02
N SER A 83 1.48 -13.95 -48.21
CA SER A 83 1.02 -15.02 -49.10
C SER A 83 -0.25 -15.71 -48.59
N VAL A 84 -0.50 -15.67 -47.27
CA VAL A 84 -1.71 -16.17 -46.61
C VAL A 84 -2.75 -15.04 -46.53
N LYS A 85 -3.79 -15.08 -47.37
CA LYS A 85 -4.79 -14.00 -47.48
C LYS A 85 -6.22 -14.40 -47.07
N ASP A 86 -6.60 -15.65 -47.32
CA ASP A 86 -8.01 -16.08 -47.22
C ASP A 86 -8.48 -16.39 -45.79
N ASP A 87 -7.60 -16.32 -44.78
CA ASP A 87 -7.89 -16.63 -43.37
C ASP A 87 -7.24 -15.64 -42.37
N LEU A 88 -7.05 -14.39 -42.80
CA LEU A 88 -6.31 -13.37 -42.05
C LEU A 88 -7.24 -12.24 -41.55
N GLU A 89 -7.12 -11.89 -40.28
CA GLU A 89 -7.65 -10.64 -39.74
C GLU A 89 -6.55 -9.75 -39.17
N ILE A 90 -6.77 -8.44 -39.23
CA ILE A 90 -5.87 -7.41 -38.74
C ILE A 90 -6.63 -6.59 -37.72
N LEU A 91 -6.11 -6.54 -36.49
CA LEU A 91 -6.66 -5.75 -35.41
C LEU A 91 -5.70 -4.61 -35.10
N VAL A 92 -6.14 -3.37 -35.34
CA VAL A 92 -5.34 -2.16 -35.16
C VAL A 92 -5.86 -1.38 -33.97
N SER A 93 -4.99 -1.00 -33.03
CA SER A 93 -5.36 -0.15 -31.88
C SER A 93 -4.51 1.11 -31.86
N VAL A 94 -5.13 2.25 -32.17
CA VAL A 94 -4.50 3.57 -32.26
C VAL A 94 -4.62 4.29 -30.92
N GLU A 95 -3.50 4.68 -30.32
CA GLU A 95 -3.48 5.28 -28.98
C GLU A 95 -3.71 6.81 -28.95
N GLY A 96 -4.26 7.29 -27.82
CA GLY A 96 -4.20 8.69 -27.39
C GLY A 96 -4.98 9.69 -28.26
N ALA A 97 -6.13 9.29 -28.83
CA ALA A 97 -6.92 10.12 -29.74
C ALA A 97 -6.09 10.73 -30.90
N ASN A 98 -5.11 9.98 -31.41
CA ASN A 98 -4.25 10.43 -32.51
C ASN A 98 -5.02 10.41 -33.86
N SER A 99 -5.70 11.51 -34.15
CA SER A 99 -6.53 11.67 -35.35
C SER A 99 -5.77 11.51 -36.68
N GLU A 100 -4.47 11.82 -36.70
CA GLU A 100 -3.60 11.68 -37.87
C GLU A 100 -3.30 10.20 -38.15
N ALA A 101 -2.85 9.46 -37.14
CA ALA A 101 -2.58 8.02 -37.27
C ALA A 101 -3.86 7.26 -37.62
N ALA A 102 -4.97 7.55 -36.93
CA ALA A 102 -6.27 6.95 -37.24
C ALA A 102 -6.73 7.29 -38.67
N GLY A 103 -6.49 8.53 -39.14
CA GLY A 103 -6.75 8.95 -40.51
C GLY A 103 -5.96 8.14 -41.54
N MET A 104 -4.67 7.91 -41.30
CA MET A 104 -3.83 7.10 -42.18
C MET A 104 -4.23 5.63 -42.19
N VAL A 105 -4.48 5.02 -41.03
CA VAL A 105 -4.96 3.63 -40.95
C VAL A 105 -6.28 3.46 -41.71
N ARG A 106 -7.25 4.37 -41.53
CA ARG A 106 -8.54 4.34 -42.25
C ARG A 106 -8.39 4.47 -43.78
N SER A 107 -7.36 5.19 -44.23
CA SER A 107 -7.09 5.36 -45.68
C SER A 107 -6.56 4.10 -46.36
N LEU A 108 -6.08 3.13 -45.57
CA LEU A 108 -5.53 1.87 -46.08
C LEU A 108 -6.62 0.81 -46.14
N GLN A 109 -6.82 0.25 -47.34
CA GLN A 109 -7.77 -0.84 -47.55
C GLN A 109 -6.99 -2.11 -47.89
N PRO A 110 -7.22 -3.23 -47.16
CA PRO A 110 -6.54 -4.48 -47.47
C PRO A 110 -7.04 -5.05 -48.81
N PRO A 111 -6.18 -5.75 -49.56
CA PRO A 111 -6.59 -6.47 -50.76
C PRO A 111 -7.36 -7.75 -50.41
N GLY A 112 -8.53 -7.96 -51.02
CA GLY A 112 -9.24 -9.24 -50.96
C GLY A 112 -10.14 -9.43 -49.73
N THR A 113 -10.04 -10.60 -49.09
CA THR A 113 -10.93 -11.09 -48.01
C THR A 113 -10.41 -10.83 -46.59
N ILE A 114 -9.32 -10.09 -46.43
CA ILE A 114 -8.72 -9.79 -45.12
C ILE A 114 -9.66 -8.90 -44.31
N ALA A 115 -10.02 -9.33 -43.10
CA ALA A 115 -10.81 -8.51 -42.18
C ALA A 115 -9.91 -7.47 -41.47
N LEU A 116 -10.33 -6.20 -41.43
CA LEU A 116 -9.61 -5.13 -40.76
C LEU A 116 -10.53 -4.44 -39.75
N ASP A 117 -10.22 -4.57 -38.45
CA ASP A 117 -10.91 -3.88 -37.36
C ASP A 117 -9.97 -2.82 -36.76
N ILE A 118 -10.43 -1.57 -36.67
CA ILE A 118 -9.67 -0.42 -36.16
C ILE A 118 -10.32 0.05 -34.86
N PHE A 119 -9.52 0.18 -33.81
CA PHE A 119 -9.93 0.67 -32.49
C PHE A 119 -9.17 1.94 -32.17
N GLU A 120 -9.87 3.00 -31.79
CA GLU A 120 -9.28 4.27 -31.36
C GLU A 120 -9.43 4.38 -29.83
N GLN A 121 -8.31 4.48 -29.12
CA GLN A 121 -8.30 4.61 -27.67
C GLN A 121 -8.39 6.08 -27.26
N GLU A 122 -9.22 6.38 -26.26
CA GLU A 122 -9.33 7.72 -25.68
C GLU A 122 -8.10 8.12 -24.86
N GLN A 123 -7.37 7.13 -24.33
CA GLN A 123 -6.22 7.32 -23.45
C GLN A 123 -4.99 6.55 -23.97
N HIS A 124 -3.81 6.92 -23.49
CA HIS A 124 -2.58 6.15 -23.73
C HIS A 124 -2.53 4.98 -22.74
N LEU A 125 -2.56 3.75 -23.25
CA LEU A 125 -2.63 2.51 -22.47
C LEU A 125 -1.24 1.92 -22.19
N GLY A 126 -0.21 2.29 -22.99
CA GLY A 126 1.10 1.65 -22.95
C GLY A 126 1.13 0.33 -23.74
N TYR A 127 2.32 -0.21 -23.98
CA TYR A 127 2.52 -1.30 -24.95
C TYR A 127 1.81 -2.60 -24.53
N SER A 128 2.01 -3.05 -23.28
CA SER A 128 1.48 -4.35 -22.82
C SER A 128 -0.06 -4.33 -22.75
N GLN A 129 -0.65 -3.24 -22.24
CA GLN A 129 -2.10 -3.13 -22.13
C GLN A 129 -2.75 -2.99 -23.51
N ASN A 130 -2.12 -2.27 -24.43
CA ASN A 130 -2.60 -2.12 -25.80
C ASN A 130 -2.56 -3.44 -26.58
N VAL A 131 -1.48 -4.21 -26.43
CA VAL A 131 -1.39 -5.59 -26.94
C VAL A 131 -2.48 -6.49 -26.34
N ASN A 132 -2.68 -6.45 -25.02
CA ASN A 132 -3.71 -7.26 -24.36
C ASN A 132 -5.12 -6.89 -24.79
N PHE A 133 -5.38 -5.60 -25.04
CA PHE A 133 -6.65 -5.13 -25.59
C PHE A 133 -6.95 -5.77 -26.95
N LEU A 134 -5.94 -5.88 -27.81
CA LEU A 134 -6.03 -6.53 -29.12
C LEU A 134 -6.16 -8.06 -29.00
N LEU A 135 -5.38 -8.70 -28.11
CA LEU A 135 -5.46 -10.14 -27.85
C LEU A 135 -6.86 -10.59 -27.40
N ARG A 136 -7.54 -9.80 -26.56
CA ARG A 136 -8.92 -10.09 -26.13
C ARG A 136 -9.93 -10.08 -27.29
N ARG A 137 -9.63 -9.38 -28.39
CA ARG A 137 -10.50 -9.24 -29.56
C ARG A 137 -10.12 -10.17 -30.71
N ALA A 138 -8.92 -10.74 -30.68
CA ALA A 138 -8.46 -11.75 -31.62
C ALA A 138 -9.43 -12.93 -31.67
N ARG A 139 -9.80 -13.36 -32.88
CA ARG A 139 -10.64 -14.52 -33.17
C ARG A 139 -9.85 -15.67 -33.79
N GLY A 140 -8.67 -15.38 -34.34
CA GLY A 140 -7.75 -16.35 -34.91
C GLY A 140 -7.32 -17.42 -33.92
N GLU A 141 -7.09 -18.65 -34.43
CA GLU A 141 -6.42 -19.73 -33.70
C GLU A 141 -4.96 -19.34 -33.39
N PHE A 142 -4.35 -18.61 -34.32
CA PHE A 142 -3.00 -18.08 -34.21
C PHE A 142 -3.00 -16.56 -34.09
N VAL A 143 -2.07 -16.02 -33.31
CA VAL A 143 -1.86 -14.57 -33.17
C VAL A 143 -0.42 -14.19 -33.47
N SER A 144 -0.22 -13.04 -34.13
CA SER A 144 1.10 -12.50 -34.40
C SER A 144 1.14 -11.01 -34.06
N LEU A 145 2.21 -10.56 -33.40
CA LEU A 145 2.39 -9.17 -32.99
C LEU A 145 3.33 -8.46 -33.96
N LEU A 146 2.89 -7.33 -34.49
CA LEU A 146 3.71 -6.46 -35.33
C LEU A 146 3.76 -5.07 -34.70
N ALA A 147 4.98 -4.55 -34.47
CA ALA A 147 5.13 -3.15 -34.06
C ALA A 147 4.89 -2.22 -35.27
N ASP A 148 4.36 -1.02 -35.01
CA ASP A 148 3.99 -0.07 -36.06
C ASP A 148 5.17 0.53 -36.83
N ASP A 149 6.41 0.33 -36.37
CA ASP A 149 7.65 0.74 -37.02
C ASP A 149 8.35 -0.37 -37.81
N ASP A 150 7.90 -1.62 -37.69
CA ASP A 150 8.50 -2.80 -38.29
C ASP A 150 7.73 -3.30 -39.53
N TRP A 151 8.28 -4.30 -40.22
CA TRP A 151 7.58 -4.93 -41.35
C TRP A 151 7.98 -6.39 -41.58
N LEU A 152 7.16 -7.10 -42.35
CA LEU A 152 7.29 -8.55 -42.58
C LEU A 152 7.65 -8.87 -44.05
N PRO A 153 8.40 -9.94 -44.34
CA PRO A 153 8.53 -10.46 -45.70
C PRO A 153 7.22 -11.14 -46.17
N PRO A 154 6.94 -11.20 -47.49
CA PRO A 154 5.68 -11.74 -48.02
C PRO A 154 5.34 -13.19 -47.60
N ASN A 155 6.32 -14.02 -47.29
CA ASN A 155 6.12 -15.43 -46.91
C ASN A 155 6.20 -15.68 -45.40
N TYR A 156 6.15 -14.62 -44.58
CA TYR A 156 6.36 -14.70 -43.13
C TYR A 156 5.35 -15.63 -42.43
N LEU A 157 4.06 -15.37 -42.59
CA LEU A 157 3.01 -16.17 -41.93
C LEU A 157 2.97 -17.61 -42.44
N GLU A 158 3.20 -17.82 -43.74
CA GLU A 158 3.26 -19.15 -44.36
C GLU A 158 4.39 -20.00 -43.77
N LYS A 159 5.58 -19.42 -43.59
CA LYS A 159 6.73 -20.11 -43.00
C LYS A 159 6.52 -20.46 -41.53
N LEU A 160 5.89 -19.58 -40.76
CA LEU A 160 5.57 -19.86 -39.36
C LEU A 160 4.47 -20.93 -39.23
N LEU A 161 3.48 -20.95 -40.12
CA LEU A 161 2.50 -22.04 -40.19
C LEU A 161 3.14 -23.37 -40.59
N GLN A 162 4.11 -23.36 -41.51
CA GLN A 162 4.88 -24.56 -41.88
C GLN A 162 5.64 -25.11 -40.66
N CYS A 163 6.27 -24.23 -39.86
CA CYS A 163 6.90 -24.62 -38.60
C CYS A 163 5.91 -25.34 -37.65
N PHE A 164 4.67 -24.86 -37.52
CA PHE A 164 3.66 -25.58 -36.72
C PHE A 164 3.22 -26.92 -37.32
N ALA A 165 3.28 -27.09 -38.64
CA ALA A 165 2.99 -28.37 -39.27
C ALA A 165 4.08 -29.41 -38.94
N GLU A 166 5.34 -28.97 -38.86
CA GLU A 166 6.50 -29.78 -38.50
C GLU A 166 6.60 -30.00 -36.97
N HIS A 167 6.12 -29.02 -36.18
CA HIS A 167 6.11 -29.04 -34.72
C HIS A 167 4.71 -28.78 -34.13
N PRO A 168 3.76 -29.73 -34.22
CA PRO A 168 2.36 -29.52 -33.83
C PRO A 168 2.13 -29.18 -32.35
N ALA A 169 3.09 -29.53 -31.48
CA ALA A 169 3.06 -29.29 -30.04
C ALA A 169 3.70 -27.95 -29.62
N ALA A 170 4.28 -27.20 -30.58
CA ALA A 170 4.80 -25.88 -30.30
C ALA A 170 3.68 -24.95 -29.84
N VAL A 171 4.00 -24.02 -28.95
CA VAL A 171 3.12 -22.90 -28.61
C VAL A 171 3.42 -21.68 -29.45
N ASN A 172 4.67 -21.51 -29.89
CA ASN A 172 5.12 -20.38 -30.68
C ASN A 172 6.16 -20.83 -31.72
N CYS A 173 5.98 -20.41 -32.96
CA CYS A 173 7.00 -20.48 -34.01
C CYS A 173 7.46 -19.05 -34.34
N TYR A 174 8.76 -18.78 -34.27
CA TYR A 174 9.26 -17.41 -34.32
C TYR A 174 10.47 -17.21 -35.26
N PRO A 175 10.69 -16.00 -35.78
CA PRO A 175 11.67 -15.70 -36.83
C PRO A 175 13.09 -15.48 -36.27
N TYR A 176 14.04 -15.17 -37.15
CA TYR A 176 15.25 -14.40 -36.80
C TYR A 176 15.07 -12.93 -37.20
N ILE A 177 15.82 -12.00 -36.60
CA ILE A 177 15.67 -10.56 -36.86
C ILE A 177 16.77 -10.05 -37.79
N LEU A 178 16.36 -9.25 -38.78
CA LEU A 178 17.26 -8.40 -39.57
C LEU A 178 16.98 -6.95 -39.25
N GLU A 179 18.03 -6.20 -38.91
CA GLU A 179 17.92 -4.80 -38.51
C GLU A 179 18.04 -3.86 -39.71
N PHE A 180 17.25 -2.79 -39.70
CA PHE A 180 17.25 -1.74 -40.71
C PHE A 180 17.27 -0.36 -40.04
N SER A 181 17.90 0.63 -40.66
CA SER A 181 17.83 2.01 -40.21
C SER A 181 16.44 2.61 -40.44
N GLU A 182 16.16 3.76 -39.83
CA GLU A 182 14.96 4.56 -40.08
C GLU A 182 14.75 4.87 -41.58
N ASN A 183 15.84 5.01 -42.34
CA ASN A 183 15.81 5.25 -43.80
C ASN A 183 15.61 3.98 -44.64
N GLY A 184 15.44 2.81 -43.99
CA GLY A 184 15.25 1.52 -44.67
C GLY A 184 16.53 0.87 -45.19
N GLU A 185 17.71 1.31 -44.74
CA GLU A 185 18.98 0.68 -45.09
C GLU A 185 19.27 -0.50 -44.15
N ARG A 186 19.62 -1.66 -44.71
CA ARG A 186 19.94 -2.85 -43.91
C ARG A 186 21.22 -2.64 -43.09
N LEU A 187 21.15 -2.89 -41.79
CA LEU A 187 22.30 -2.86 -40.90
C LEU A 187 23.06 -4.21 -40.91
N PRO A 188 24.36 -4.25 -40.54
CA PRO A 188 25.19 -5.46 -40.69
C PRO A 188 24.88 -6.63 -39.73
N GLY A 189 23.83 -6.54 -38.91
CA GLY A 189 23.49 -7.52 -37.86
C GLY A 189 22.37 -8.50 -38.25
N GLN A 190 22.43 -9.70 -37.67
CA GLN A 190 21.29 -10.63 -37.58
C GLN A 190 21.18 -11.09 -36.13
N ILE A 191 19.98 -11.05 -35.56
CA ILE A 191 19.73 -11.50 -34.18
C ILE A 191 19.01 -12.84 -34.25
N PHE A 192 19.61 -13.86 -33.64
CA PHE A 192 19.08 -15.22 -33.55
C PHE A 192 18.79 -15.56 -32.10
N ALA A 193 17.72 -16.35 -31.88
CA ALA A 193 17.46 -17.00 -30.61
C ALA A 193 17.22 -18.49 -30.87
N ASP A 194 17.98 -19.36 -30.20
CA ASP A 194 17.85 -20.81 -30.33
C ASP A 194 16.47 -21.29 -29.87
N SER A 195 15.94 -22.33 -30.54
CA SER A 195 14.66 -22.96 -30.18
C SER A 195 14.65 -23.41 -28.71
N VAL A 196 13.56 -23.11 -28.01
CA VAL A 196 13.30 -23.47 -26.62
C VAL A 196 12.48 -24.76 -26.55
N GLN A 197 13.12 -25.88 -26.26
CA GLN A 197 12.57 -27.23 -26.40
C GLN A 197 12.84 -28.13 -25.18
N GLY A 198 12.17 -29.28 -25.13
CA GLY A 198 12.40 -30.28 -24.08
C GLY A 198 11.39 -30.19 -22.95
N SER A 199 11.75 -30.66 -21.75
CA SER A 199 10.87 -30.60 -20.58
C SER A 199 10.58 -29.15 -20.19
N ARG A 200 9.52 -28.92 -19.40
CA ARG A 200 9.21 -27.57 -18.91
C ARG A 200 10.39 -26.94 -18.18
N GLN A 201 11.18 -27.74 -17.45
CA GLN A 201 12.41 -27.30 -16.80
C GLN A 201 13.45 -26.85 -17.81
N ASP A 202 13.78 -27.70 -18.80
CA ASP A 202 14.78 -27.39 -19.83
C ASP A 202 14.43 -26.09 -20.56
N ARG A 203 13.14 -25.89 -20.84
CA ARG A 203 12.65 -24.68 -21.51
C ARG A 203 12.80 -23.42 -20.65
N LEU A 204 12.51 -23.51 -19.36
CA LEU A 204 12.71 -22.39 -18.45
C LEU A 204 14.20 -22.06 -18.32
N GLU A 205 15.08 -23.06 -18.23
CA GLU A 205 16.53 -22.88 -18.21
C GLU A 205 17.04 -22.21 -19.50
N GLN A 206 16.62 -22.70 -20.67
CA GLN A 206 16.99 -22.11 -21.97
C GLN A 206 16.52 -20.65 -22.11
N VAL A 207 15.31 -20.32 -21.65
CA VAL A 207 14.82 -18.93 -21.62
C VAL A 207 15.65 -18.09 -20.65
N MET A 208 16.00 -18.61 -19.48
CA MET A 208 16.84 -17.89 -18.52
C MET A 208 18.26 -17.64 -19.06
N GLU A 209 18.80 -18.52 -19.89
CA GLU A 209 20.13 -18.39 -20.47
C GLU A 209 20.18 -17.42 -21.67
N ASN A 210 19.11 -17.33 -22.46
CA ASN A 210 19.12 -16.67 -23.78
C ASN A 210 17.96 -15.68 -24.08
N SER A 211 17.15 -15.25 -23.10
CA SER A 211 15.93 -14.45 -23.35
C SER A 211 16.11 -12.98 -23.77
N CYS A 212 17.34 -12.44 -23.81
CA CYS A 212 17.57 -10.99 -23.80
C CYS A 212 17.12 -10.21 -25.06
N ASP A 213 16.78 -10.86 -26.17
CA ASP A 213 16.59 -10.18 -27.46
C ASP A 213 15.12 -10.08 -27.93
N ALA A 214 14.16 -10.55 -27.12
CA ALA A 214 12.73 -10.47 -27.41
C ALA A 214 12.34 -11.01 -28.81
N VAL A 215 13.11 -11.96 -29.34
CA VAL A 215 12.92 -12.47 -30.71
C VAL A 215 11.61 -13.25 -30.83
N SER A 216 11.30 -14.09 -29.84
CA SER A 216 10.16 -15.00 -29.94
C SER A 216 8.79 -14.32 -29.82
N VAL A 217 8.68 -13.15 -29.16
CA VAL A 217 7.42 -12.39 -29.15
C VAL A 217 7.02 -11.88 -30.54
N ARG A 218 7.97 -11.84 -31.50
CA ARG A 218 7.73 -11.51 -32.89
C ARG A 218 7.42 -12.75 -33.73
N GLY A 219 6.79 -13.75 -33.14
CA GLY A 219 6.42 -15.00 -33.80
C GLY A 219 4.92 -15.12 -34.10
N LEU A 220 4.50 -16.37 -34.32
CA LEU A 220 3.11 -16.78 -34.47
C LEU A 220 2.78 -17.71 -33.29
N ILE A 221 1.85 -17.30 -32.43
CA ILE A 221 1.52 -17.98 -31.18
C ILE A 221 0.19 -18.72 -31.35
N LYS A 222 0.16 -20.00 -31.00
CA LYS A 222 -1.04 -20.84 -31.06
C LYS A 222 -1.84 -20.74 -29.76
N ARG A 223 -2.99 -20.07 -29.81
CA ARG A 223 -3.78 -19.72 -28.61
C ARG A 223 -4.33 -20.93 -27.88
N SER A 224 -4.72 -21.98 -28.60
CA SER A 224 -5.27 -23.20 -27.99
C SER A 224 -4.27 -23.92 -27.10
N VAL A 225 -2.96 -23.69 -27.33
CA VAL A 225 -1.87 -24.26 -26.53
C VAL A 225 -1.43 -23.27 -25.44
N ALA A 226 -1.35 -21.99 -25.77
CA ALA A 226 -0.94 -20.95 -24.82
C ALA A 226 -1.94 -20.75 -23.67
N GLY A 227 -3.25 -20.82 -23.95
CA GLY A 227 -4.29 -20.41 -23.00
C GLY A 227 -4.08 -18.96 -22.57
N ASP A 228 -4.20 -18.68 -21.27
CA ASP A 228 -3.99 -17.34 -20.71
C ASP A 228 -2.52 -16.89 -20.73
N ASN A 229 -1.57 -17.80 -21.02
CA ASN A 229 -0.15 -17.45 -21.13
C ASN A 229 0.19 -16.64 -22.39
N VAL A 230 -0.79 -16.38 -23.27
CA VAL A 230 -0.64 -15.49 -24.43
C VAL A 230 -0.64 -14.00 -24.04
N PHE A 231 -1.19 -13.64 -22.87
CA PHE A 231 -1.27 -12.25 -22.43
C PHE A 231 0.07 -11.73 -21.92
N MET A 232 0.37 -10.47 -22.24
CA MET A 232 1.55 -9.77 -21.74
C MET A 232 1.29 -9.26 -20.32
N PRO A 233 2.20 -9.45 -19.36
CA PRO A 233 2.05 -8.88 -18.03
C PRO A 233 2.02 -7.34 -18.05
N SER A 234 1.10 -6.72 -17.33
CA SER A 234 0.88 -5.26 -17.36
C SER A 234 1.15 -4.54 -16.04
N HIS A 235 1.63 -5.24 -15.01
CA HIS A 235 1.98 -4.65 -13.70
C HIS A 235 3.42 -4.11 -13.65
N TYR A 236 4.24 -4.39 -14.67
CA TYR A 236 5.62 -3.91 -14.76
C TYR A 236 5.65 -2.40 -14.98
N TYR A 237 6.42 -1.68 -14.15
CA TYR A 237 6.57 -0.24 -14.26
C TYR A 237 7.13 0.16 -15.64
N ARG A 238 6.33 0.92 -16.41
CA ARG A 238 6.63 1.34 -17.81
C ARG A 238 6.89 0.17 -18.78
N ASP A 239 6.24 -0.98 -18.58
CA ASP A 239 6.34 -2.16 -19.45
C ASP A 239 7.76 -2.77 -19.59
N PHE A 240 8.69 -2.40 -18.71
CA PHE A 240 10.06 -2.89 -18.74
C PHE A 240 10.11 -4.41 -18.50
N MET A 241 10.75 -5.17 -19.41
CA MET A 241 10.83 -6.64 -19.43
C MET A 241 9.50 -7.41 -19.59
N ALA A 242 8.41 -6.73 -19.95
CA ALA A 242 7.12 -7.40 -20.18
C ALA A 242 7.18 -8.45 -21.32
N ASP A 243 8.02 -8.22 -22.32
CA ASP A 243 8.33 -9.17 -23.39
C ASP A 243 9.00 -10.45 -22.86
N THR A 244 10.01 -10.30 -22.01
CA THR A 244 10.77 -11.40 -21.39
C THR A 244 9.85 -12.26 -20.53
N ALA A 245 8.99 -11.64 -19.73
CA ALA A 245 8.00 -12.34 -18.92
C ALA A 245 6.96 -13.08 -19.79
N SER A 246 6.53 -12.47 -20.91
CA SER A 246 5.63 -13.14 -21.87
C SER A 246 6.29 -14.35 -22.53
N ILE A 247 7.57 -14.29 -22.89
CA ILE A 247 8.33 -15.43 -23.44
C ILE A 247 8.36 -16.57 -22.42
N MET A 248 8.58 -16.25 -21.15
CA MET A 248 8.57 -17.24 -20.07
C MET A 248 7.19 -17.87 -19.90
N HIS A 249 6.10 -17.09 -19.93
CA HIS A 249 4.73 -17.61 -19.90
C HIS A 249 4.48 -18.61 -21.04
N GLN A 250 4.92 -18.28 -22.25
CA GLN A 250 4.80 -19.18 -23.40
C GLN A 250 5.64 -20.44 -23.21
N ALA A 251 6.89 -20.34 -22.78
CA ALA A 251 7.75 -21.51 -22.52
C ALA A 251 7.18 -22.46 -21.45
N VAL A 252 6.45 -21.93 -20.46
CA VAL A 252 5.70 -22.76 -19.48
C VAL A 252 4.59 -23.56 -20.16
N ALA A 253 3.89 -22.94 -21.12
CA ALA A 253 2.79 -23.55 -21.86
C ALA A 253 3.25 -24.58 -22.90
N GLY A 254 4.38 -24.36 -23.59
CA GLY A 254 4.87 -25.28 -24.63
C GLY A 254 6.23 -24.89 -25.20
N GLU A 255 6.63 -25.58 -26.28
CA GLU A 255 7.91 -25.33 -26.96
C GLU A 255 7.86 -24.07 -27.83
N LEU A 256 8.96 -23.33 -27.88
CA LEU A 256 9.15 -22.18 -28.76
C LEU A 256 10.14 -22.57 -29.85
N ILE A 257 9.73 -22.58 -31.11
CA ILE A 257 10.54 -23.09 -32.22
C ILE A 257 10.98 -21.94 -33.12
N GLN A 258 12.30 -21.81 -33.31
CA GLN A 258 12.86 -20.89 -34.29
C GLN A 258 12.60 -21.42 -35.70
N ALA A 259 12.11 -20.55 -36.58
CA ALA A 259 11.84 -20.82 -37.97
C ALA A 259 12.76 -19.99 -38.87
N ASP A 260 13.20 -20.57 -39.99
CA ASP A 260 14.03 -19.90 -40.98
C ASP A 260 13.23 -18.90 -41.83
N VAL A 261 12.89 -17.76 -41.21
CA VAL A 261 12.24 -16.63 -41.85
C VAL A 261 12.66 -15.33 -41.15
N PRO A 262 12.99 -14.25 -41.88
CA PRO A 262 13.39 -13.00 -41.26
C PRO A 262 12.18 -12.19 -40.78
N TYR A 263 12.38 -11.41 -39.73
CA TYR A 263 11.54 -10.28 -39.33
C TYR A 263 12.35 -9.00 -39.50
N TYR A 264 11.77 -7.96 -40.11
CA TYR A 264 12.48 -6.72 -40.40
C TYR A 264 12.22 -5.68 -39.31
N LYS A 265 13.24 -5.39 -38.51
CA LYS A 265 13.17 -4.50 -37.36
C LYS A 265 13.81 -3.14 -37.67
N THR A 266 13.11 -2.05 -37.38
CA THR A 266 13.66 -0.68 -37.52
C THR A 266 14.45 -0.26 -36.30
N MET A 267 15.62 0.33 -36.53
CA MET A 267 16.52 0.89 -35.52
C MET A 267 16.65 2.40 -35.74
N TYR A 268 16.26 3.19 -34.74
CA TYR A 268 16.37 4.65 -34.77
C TYR A 268 17.67 5.12 -34.15
N VAL A 269 18.30 6.11 -34.79
CA VAL A 269 19.51 6.75 -34.26
C VAL A 269 19.06 7.87 -33.30
N ALA A 270 19.12 7.56 -32.00
CA ALA A 270 19.08 8.50 -30.86
C ALA A 270 17.75 9.14 -30.39
N SER A 271 16.59 8.99 -31.07
CA SER A 271 15.34 9.65 -30.64
C SER A 271 14.12 8.77 -30.37
N SER A 272 14.11 7.47 -30.72
CA SER A 272 13.00 6.58 -30.39
C SER A 272 13.18 5.88 -29.05
N THR A 273 12.09 5.38 -28.46
CA THR A 273 12.11 4.56 -27.24
C THR A 273 13.11 3.41 -27.40
N HIS A 274 13.11 2.73 -28.55
CA HIS A 274 14.07 1.68 -28.95
C HIS A 274 15.52 2.16 -29.05
N GLY A 275 15.74 3.36 -29.58
CA GLY A 275 17.04 4.04 -29.61
C GLY A 275 17.56 4.47 -28.24
N THR A 276 16.84 4.19 -27.14
CA THR A 276 17.30 4.41 -25.77
C THR A 276 17.51 3.12 -24.96
N HIS A 277 17.23 1.92 -25.52
CA HIS A 277 17.42 0.65 -24.79
C HIS A 277 18.89 0.43 -24.38
N HIS A 278 19.86 0.93 -25.14
CA HIS A 278 21.27 0.91 -24.74
C HIS A 278 21.57 1.84 -23.55
N LYS A 279 20.77 2.91 -23.35
CA LYS A 279 20.79 3.77 -22.16
C LYS A 279 20.03 3.18 -20.98
N TRP A 280 19.37 2.02 -21.12
CA TRP A 280 18.75 1.34 -19.97
C TRP A 280 19.79 0.72 -19.04
N ARG A 281 21.03 0.53 -19.51
CA ARG A 281 22.18 0.31 -18.61
C ARG A 281 22.41 1.50 -17.66
N ASP A 282 21.98 2.70 -18.07
CA ASP A 282 22.03 3.96 -17.33
C ASP A 282 20.67 4.33 -16.68
N ALA A 283 19.65 3.46 -16.75
CA ALA A 283 18.42 3.66 -16.00
C ALA A 283 18.71 3.67 -14.48
N LYS A 284 17.94 4.46 -13.70
CA LYS A 284 18.06 4.52 -12.23
C LYS A 284 18.15 3.09 -11.69
N GLU A 285 19.12 2.83 -10.82
CA GLU A 285 19.39 1.51 -10.24
C GLU A 285 18.10 0.87 -9.66
N ASP A 286 17.25 1.68 -9.04
CA ASP A 286 15.94 1.29 -8.51
C ASP A 286 14.99 0.69 -9.55
N LEU A 287 14.98 1.20 -10.80
CA LEU A 287 14.12 0.68 -11.87
C LEU A 287 14.55 -0.73 -12.27
N ARG A 288 15.87 -0.92 -12.42
CA ARG A 288 16.45 -2.21 -12.80
C ARG A 288 16.27 -3.23 -11.68
N VAL A 289 16.42 -2.82 -10.43
CA VAL A 289 16.21 -3.68 -9.27
C VAL A 289 14.75 -4.08 -9.16
N ARG A 290 13.79 -3.14 -9.19
CA ARG A 290 12.35 -3.44 -9.09
C ARG A 290 11.86 -4.37 -10.19
N SER A 291 12.15 -4.08 -11.46
CA SER A 291 11.71 -4.96 -12.55
C SER A 291 12.41 -6.32 -12.56
N THR A 292 13.63 -6.40 -12.02
CA THR A 292 14.29 -7.69 -11.80
C THR A 292 13.58 -8.49 -10.70
N LEU A 293 13.11 -7.84 -9.63
CA LEU A 293 12.33 -8.48 -8.57
C LEU A 293 10.97 -8.98 -9.11
N ASP A 294 10.22 -8.15 -9.84
CA ASP A 294 8.93 -8.53 -10.45
C ASP A 294 9.07 -9.76 -11.40
N LEU A 295 10.18 -9.84 -12.13
CA LEU A 295 10.49 -11.00 -12.98
C LEU A 295 10.84 -12.25 -12.15
N LEU A 296 11.61 -12.08 -11.07
CA LEU A 296 11.94 -13.17 -10.15
C LEU A 296 10.69 -13.70 -9.44
N GLU A 297 9.76 -12.84 -9.05
CA GLU A 297 8.47 -13.24 -8.47
C GLU A 297 7.63 -14.05 -9.47
N THR A 298 7.51 -13.58 -10.71
CA THR A 298 6.81 -14.30 -11.78
C THR A 298 7.44 -15.68 -12.02
N PHE A 299 8.78 -15.76 -12.02
CA PHE A 299 9.49 -17.03 -12.12
C PHE A 299 9.20 -17.92 -10.90
N ALA A 300 9.31 -17.40 -9.67
CA ALA A 300 9.09 -18.15 -8.45
C ALA A 300 7.67 -18.75 -8.38
N LEU A 301 6.65 -18.00 -8.80
CA LEU A 301 5.27 -18.49 -8.86
C LEU A 301 5.09 -19.59 -9.90
N LYS A 302 5.64 -19.42 -11.11
CA LYS A 302 5.48 -20.40 -12.21
C LYS A 302 6.34 -21.64 -12.03
N ALA A 303 7.51 -21.50 -11.39
CA ALA A 303 8.44 -22.58 -11.10
C ALA A 303 8.27 -23.20 -9.71
N ARG A 304 7.30 -22.72 -8.91
CA ARG A 304 7.04 -23.16 -7.53
C ARG A 304 7.04 -24.67 -7.30
N PRO A 305 6.46 -25.52 -8.17
CA PRO A 305 6.47 -26.97 -7.95
C PRO A 305 7.87 -27.62 -7.95
N TRP A 306 8.90 -26.89 -8.39
CA TRP A 306 10.26 -27.39 -8.61
C TRP A 306 11.33 -26.57 -7.88
N LEU A 307 10.95 -25.48 -7.20
CA LEU A 307 11.82 -24.72 -6.33
C LEU A 307 11.61 -25.17 -4.87
N PRO A 308 12.67 -25.28 -4.06
CA PRO A 308 12.53 -25.39 -2.61
C PRO A 308 11.64 -24.26 -2.09
N GLU A 309 10.66 -24.57 -1.25
CA GLU A 309 9.70 -23.59 -0.75
C GLU A 309 10.44 -22.45 -0.04
N GLU A 310 11.58 -22.71 0.59
CA GLU A 310 12.44 -21.70 1.21
C GLU A 310 12.99 -20.67 0.20
N ILE A 311 13.28 -21.09 -1.04
CA ILE A 311 13.72 -20.19 -2.12
C ILE A 311 12.54 -19.40 -2.68
N VAL A 312 11.37 -20.03 -2.81
CA VAL A 312 10.13 -19.35 -3.21
C VAL A 312 9.77 -18.26 -2.19
N GLN A 313 9.85 -18.57 -0.89
CA GLN A 313 9.62 -17.62 0.21
C GLN A 313 10.69 -16.51 0.24
N LEU A 314 11.94 -16.82 -0.14
CA LEU A 314 13.04 -15.86 -0.21
C LEU A 314 12.98 -14.98 -1.46
N ILE A 315 12.27 -15.38 -2.52
CA ILE A 315 12.03 -14.55 -3.70
C ILE A 315 10.77 -13.70 -3.52
N LEU A 316 9.69 -14.26 -2.96
CA LEU A 316 8.41 -13.59 -2.74
C LEU A 316 8.37 -12.74 -1.45
N HIS A 317 9.49 -12.14 -1.02
CA HIS A 317 9.66 -11.47 0.29
C HIS A 317 8.39 -10.73 0.79
N GLU A 318 7.84 -11.23 1.91
CA GLU A 318 6.97 -10.54 2.90
C GLU A 318 5.66 -9.85 2.46
N ARG A 319 4.91 -10.36 1.47
CA ARG A 319 3.58 -9.78 1.16
C ARG A 319 2.46 -10.76 0.83
N HIS A 320 2.38 -11.91 1.51
CA HIS A 320 1.24 -12.81 1.34
C HIS A 320 0.16 -12.64 2.43
N VAL A 321 -1.07 -12.35 1.99
CA VAL A 321 -2.27 -12.27 2.83
C VAL A 321 -3.24 -13.39 2.45
N ALA A 322 -3.67 -14.17 3.45
CA ALA A 322 -4.80 -15.08 3.30
C ALA A 322 -6.08 -14.44 3.84
N ILE A 323 -7.13 -14.39 3.02
CA ILE A 323 -8.44 -13.87 3.39
C ILE A 323 -9.40 -15.04 3.51
N LEU A 324 -9.94 -15.24 4.71
CA LEU A 324 -10.85 -16.34 5.02
C LEU A 324 -12.28 -15.82 4.92
N GLY A 325 -13.07 -16.35 4.01
CA GLY A 325 -14.41 -15.88 3.67
C GLY A 325 -14.41 -15.00 2.42
N ALA A 326 -15.24 -15.33 1.44
CA ALA A 326 -15.46 -14.67 0.16
C ALA A 326 -16.83 -14.00 0.07
N GLY A 327 -17.45 -13.66 1.20
CA GLY A 327 -18.56 -12.70 1.24
C GLY A 327 -18.10 -11.29 0.85
N LEU A 328 -19.02 -10.33 0.75
CA LEU A 328 -18.70 -8.93 0.37
C LEU A 328 -17.53 -8.36 1.20
N GLN A 329 -17.48 -8.70 2.50
CA GLN A 329 -16.38 -8.31 3.39
C GLN A 329 -15.03 -8.82 2.90
N GLY A 330 -14.93 -10.12 2.60
CA GLY A 330 -13.72 -10.74 2.09
C GLY A 330 -13.28 -10.18 0.75
N LEU A 331 -14.21 -9.96 -0.17
CA LEU A 331 -13.92 -9.36 -1.48
C LEU A 331 -13.32 -7.96 -1.35
N THR A 332 -13.94 -7.11 -0.53
CA THR A 332 -13.46 -5.74 -0.32
C THR A 332 -12.09 -5.71 0.36
N MET A 333 -11.82 -6.65 1.27
CA MET A 333 -10.49 -6.82 1.87
C MET A 333 -9.47 -7.32 0.84
N ALA A 334 -9.86 -8.24 -0.04
CA ALA A 334 -8.99 -8.76 -1.08
C ALA A 334 -8.52 -7.65 -2.03
N LEU A 335 -9.46 -6.84 -2.52
CA LEU A 335 -9.17 -5.69 -3.37
C LEU A 335 -8.32 -4.65 -2.63
N LEU A 336 -8.54 -4.44 -1.32
CA LEU A 336 -7.75 -3.51 -0.53
C LEU A 336 -6.29 -3.95 -0.37
N PHE A 337 -6.06 -5.21 0.01
CA PHE A 337 -4.69 -5.71 0.19
C PHE A 337 -3.96 -5.80 -1.15
N GLU A 338 -4.64 -6.25 -2.21
CA GLU A 338 -4.09 -6.24 -3.57
C GLU A 338 -3.71 -4.83 -4.03
N SER A 339 -4.55 -3.82 -3.78
CA SER A 339 -4.22 -2.42 -4.16
C SER A 339 -2.99 -1.87 -3.44
N HIS A 340 -2.53 -2.54 -2.39
CA HIS A 340 -1.31 -2.21 -1.64
C HIS A 340 -0.13 -3.13 -1.98
N GLY A 341 -0.24 -3.92 -3.04
CA GLY A 341 0.82 -4.78 -3.56
C GLY A 341 1.03 -6.06 -2.74
N PHE A 342 -0.02 -6.57 -2.08
CA PHE A 342 0.02 -7.90 -1.47
C PHE A 342 -0.40 -8.96 -2.48
N HIS A 343 0.27 -10.11 -2.43
CA HIS A 343 -0.27 -11.36 -2.96
C HIS A 343 -1.45 -11.77 -2.07
N VAL A 344 -2.60 -12.03 -2.66
CA VAL A 344 -3.83 -12.32 -1.90
C VAL A 344 -4.37 -13.69 -2.30
N THR A 345 -4.60 -14.56 -1.31
CA THR A 345 -5.38 -15.79 -1.49
C THR A 345 -6.71 -15.67 -0.74
N LEU A 346 -7.82 -15.73 -1.47
CA LEU A 346 -9.18 -15.72 -0.95
C LEU A 346 -9.71 -17.16 -0.80
N ILE A 347 -10.14 -17.55 0.39
CA ILE A 347 -10.55 -18.93 0.72
C ILE A 347 -11.99 -18.95 1.20
N ASP A 348 -12.85 -19.79 0.61
CA ASP A 348 -14.22 -19.97 1.09
C ASP A 348 -14.75 -21.38 0.81
N ASN A 349 -15.68 -21.85 1.65
CA ASN A 349 -16.37 -23.13 1.50
C ASN A 349 -17.52 -23.07 0.48
N ALA A 350 -18.06 -21.89 0.20
CA ALA A 350 -19.11 -21.69 -0.79
C ALA A 350 -18.62 -21.96 -2.22
N THR A 351 -19.52 -22.51 -3.04
CA THR A 351 -19.34 -22.68 -4.49
C THR A 351 -19.38 -21.34 -5.22
N GLU A 352 -20.01 -20.33 -4.61
CA GLU A 352 -20.25 -19.02 -5.18
C GLU A 352 -20.05 -17.90 -4.16
N ILE A 353 -19.70 -16.73 -4.67
CA ILE A 353 -19.40 -15.52 -3.91
C ILE A 353 -20.68 -14.70 -3.65
N MET A 354 -20.78 -14.07 -2.47
CA MET A 354 -21.80 -13.07 -2.03
C MET A 354 -23.26 -13.50 -1.79
N GLY A 355 -23.87 -12.86 -0.78
CA GLY A 355 -25.31 -12.83 -0.47
C GLY A 355 -25.98 -11.45 -0.69
N LYS A 356 -27.20 -11.25 -0.18
CA LYS A 356 -28.01 -10.03 -0.41
C LYS A 356 -27.45 -8.79 0.31
N ILE A 357 -27.58 -7.59 -0.29
CA ILE A 357 -27.17 -6.31 0.33
C ILE A 357 -28.34 -5.32 0.39
N HIS A 358 -28.68 -4.90 1.61
CA HIS A 358 -29.56 -3.77 1.86
C HIS A 358 -28.73 -2.63 2.44
N LEU A 359 -28.70 -1.48 1.77
CA LEU A 359 -27.99 -0.28 2.22
C LEU A 359 -29.01 0.75 2.68
N GLY A 360 -29.51 0.61 3.90
CA GLY A 360 -30.46 1.54 4.49
C GLY A 360 -29.94 2.10 5.81
N PHE A 361 -30.50 3.23 6.22
CA PHE A 361 -30.39 3.79 7.57
C PHE A 361 -31.62 3.39 8.40
N GLU A 362 -32.03 2.12 8.24
CA GLU A 362 -33.19 1.47 8.84
C GLU A 362 -33.40 1.92 10.29
N TYR A 363 -34.64 2.21 10.65
CA TYR A 363 -34.99 2.67 11.99
C TYR A 363 -34.46 1.70 13.05
N SER A 364 -33.77 2.28 14.03
CA SER A 364 -33.36 1.60 15.25
C SER A 364 -34.05 2.27 16.42
N ASP A 365 -34.53 1.51 17.40
CA ASP A 365 -35.04 2.06 18.67
C ASP A 365 -33.91 2.57 19.60
N ASP A 366 -32.80 3.01 19.00
CA ASP A 366 -31.69 3.67 19.67
C ASP A 366 -32.02 5.15 19.86
N LYS A 367 -32.37 5.53 21.09
CA LYS A 367 -32.72 6.90 21.45
C LYS A 367 -31.52 7.87 21.38
N THR A 368 -30.28 7.37 21.25
CA THR A 368 -29.06 8.21 21.20
C THR A 368 -28.71 8.70 19.79
N LEU A 369 -29.34 8.15 18.74
CA LEU A 369 -29.03 8.36 17.31
C LEU A 369 -27.66 7.82 16.86
N GLU A 370 -26.83 7.28 17.74
CA GLU A 370 -25.48 6.81 17.38
C GLU A 370 -25.54 5.67 16.34
N THR A 371 -26.47 4.74 16.49
CA THR A 371 -26.73 3.66 15.52
C THR A 371 -27.12 4.22 14.15
N GLY A 372 -28.05 5.19 14.13
CA GLY A 372 -28.50 5.84 12.90
C GLY A 372 -27.37 6.59 12.20
N ARG A 373 -26.56 7.34 12.95
CA ARG A 373 -25.41 8.10 12.42
C ARG A 373 -24.37 7.19 11.79
N ARG A 374 -24.01 6.07 12.43
CA ARG A 374 -23.05 5.11 11.87
C ARG A 374 -23.58 4.37 10.64
N ARG A 375 -24.86 3.99 10.64
CA ARG A 375 -25.51 3.42 9.45
C ARG A 375 -25.47 4.40 8.28
N MET A 376 -25.76 5.67 8.54
CA MET A 376 -25.68 6.74 7.53
C MET A 376 -24.24 6.91 6.99
N GLU A 377 -23.24 7.01 7.87
CA GLU A 377 -21.84 7.15 7.46
C GLU A 377 -21.37 5.94 6.63
N SER A 378 -21.71 4.74 7.05
CA SER A 378 -21.45 3.50 6.33
C SER A 378 -22.12 3.48 4.95
N ALA A 379 -23.37 3.92 4.86
CA ALA A 379 -24.13 3.94 3.61
C ALA A 379 -23.58 4.99 2.61
N LEU A 380 -23.19 6.18 3.09
CA LEU A 380 -22.56 7.22 2.29
C LEU A 380 -21.13 6.86 1.85
N SER A 381 -20.44 6.04 2.63
CA SER A 381 -19.10 5.55 2.30
C SER A 381 -19.12 4.37 1.34
N PHE A 382 -20.22 3.61 1.30
CA PHE A 382 -20.32 2.36 0.52
C PHE A 382 -19.93 2.56 -0.95
N GLY A 383 -20.58 3.52 -1.62
CA GLY A 383 -20.37 3.74 -3.04
C GLY A 383 -18.96 4.24 -3.34
N TYR A 384 -18.54 5.29 -2.61
CA TYR A 384 -17.22 5.89 -2.76
C TYR A 384 -16.08 4.91 -2.53
N VAL A 385 -16.14 4.11 -1.45
CA VAL A 385 -15.07 3.14 -1.15
C VAL A 385 -15.01 2.04 -2.19
N LEU A 386 -16.16 1.56 -2.68
CA LEU A 386 -16.16 0.52 -3.70
C LEU A 386 -15.60 1.02 -5.04
N GLU A 387 -15.98 2.23 -5.45
CA GLU A 387 -15.42 2.89 -6.63
C GLU A 387 -13.91 3.11 -6.50
N LYS A 388 -13.45 3.52 -5.31
CA LYS A 388 -12.01 3.65 -4.98
C LYS A 388 -11.29 2.32 -5.14
N LEU A 389 -11.82 1.24 -4.55
CA LEU A 389 -11.21 -0.09 -4.62
C LEU A 389 -11.18 -0.63 -6.05
N LEU A 390 -12.23 -0.40 -6.84
CA LEU A 390 -12.32 -0.84 -8.23
C LEU A 390 -11.52 0.05 -9.19
N GLY A 391 -11.22 1.29 -8.82
CA GLY A 391 -10.57 2.28 -9.70
C GLY A 391 -11.47 2.78 -10.82
N SER A 392 -12.79 2.60 -10.70
CA SER A 392 -13.77 3.01 -11.73
C SER A 392 -15.11 3.41 -11.11
N GLN A 393 -15.84 4.27 -11.80
CA GLN A 393 -17.20 4.69 -11.42
C GLN A 393 -18.20 3.56 -11.67
N ILE A 394 -19.16 3.38 -10.76
CA ILE A 394 -20.16 2.32 -10.85
C ILE A 394 -21.48 2.90 -11.35
N ALA A 395 -22.10 2.22 -12.33
CA ALA A 395 -23.40 2.60 -12.86
C ALA A 395 -24.55 2.19 -11.90
N TRP A 396 -24.63 2.84 -10.73
CA TRP A 396 -25.56 2.52 -9.64
C TRP A 396 -27.02 2.45 -10.10
N ASP A 397 -27.44 3.29 -11.05
CA ASP A 397 -28.81 3.34 -11.58
C ASP A 397 -29.30 2.01 -12.16
N LYS A 398 -28.38 1.16 -12.64
CA LYS A 398 -28.70 -0.17 -13.18
C LYS A 398 -28.92 -1.22 -12.09
N MET A 399 -28.49 -0.95 -10.86
CA MET A 399 -28.47 -1.91 -9.75
C MET A 399 -29.47 -1.57 -8.64
N LYS A 400 -29.93 -0.31 -8.57
CA LYS A 400 -30.86 0.21 -7.55
C LYS A 400 -32.27 -0.36 -7.73
N SER A 401 -32.91 -0.69 -6.62
CA SER A 401 -34.37 -0.87 -6.54
C SER A 401 -35.10 0.47 -6.72
N THR A 402 -36.43 0.47 -6.78
CA THR A 402 -37.19 1.70 -6.47
C THR A 402 -36.91 2.16 -5.03
N LYS A 403 -37.10 3.45 -4.76
CA LYS A 403 -36.97 4.07 -3.43
C LYS A 403 -37.88 3.40 -2.41
N PHE A 404 -37.52 3.44 -1.13
CA PHE A 404 -38.32 2.85 -0.07
C PHE A 404 -39.38 3.80 0.49
N THR A 405 -40.51 3.24 0.89
CA THR A 405 -41.54 3.87 1.70
C THR A 405 -41.66 3.13 3.03
N TYR A 406 -41.43 3.82 4.13
CA TYR A 406 -41.66 3.30 5.47
C TYR A 406 -43.15 3.40 5.79
N LEU A 407 -43.79 2.25 5.97
CA LEU A 407 -45.19 2.14 6.36
C LEU A 407 -45.26 1.85 7.85
N VAL A 408 -45.98 2.69 8.59
CA VAL A 408 -46.15 2.54 10.04
C VAL A 408 -47.51 1.89 10.31
N PRO A 409 -47.58 0.61 10.72
CA PRO A 409 -48.83 -0.03 11.09
C PRO A 409 -49.50 0.71 12.24
N ARG A 410 -50.84 0.70 12.30
CA ARG A 410 -51.57 1.28 13.44
C ARG A 410 -51.27 0.58 14.77
N ALA A 411 -50.83 -0.67 14.72
CA ALA A 411 -50.42 -1.48 15.87
C ALA A 411 -48.92 -1.32 16.24
N SER A 412 -48.17 -0.46 15.52
CA SER A 412 -46.75 -0.19 15.77
C SER A 412 -46.53 0.30 17.21
N SER A 413 -45.47 -0.18 17.86
CA SER A 413 -45.03 0.35 19.16
C SER A 413 -44.45 1.76 19.05
N VAL A 414 -43.93 2.13 17.87
CA VAL A 414 -43.42 3.48 17.59
C VAL A 414 -44.52 4.34 16.95
N PRO A 415 -44.92 5.47 17.56
CA PRO A 415 -45.90 6.37 16.99
C PRO A 415 -45.31 7.20 15.83
N PRO A 416 -46.10 7.61 14.83
CA PRO A 416 -45.58 8.30 13.64
C PRO A 416 -44.75 9.56 13.90
N HIS A 417 -45.06 10.32 14.94
CA HIS A 417 -44.32 11.55 15.28
C HIS A 417 -42.93 11.27 15.85
N GLU A 418 -42.72 10.15 16.53
CA GLU A 418 -41.39 9.74 17.01
C GLU A 418 -40.50 9.30 15.85
N LEU A 419 -41.07 8.56 14.90
CA LEU A 419 -40.35 8.16 13.68
C LEU A 419 -39.99 9.38 12.81
N GLU A 420 -40.90 10.34 12.70
CA GLU A 420 -40.66 11.61 11.99
C GLU A 420 -39.53 12.41 12.66
N ALA A 421 -39.52 12.51 13.99
CA ALA A 421 -38.45 13.16 14.75
C ALA A 421 -37.10 12.44 14.58
N TYR A 422 -37.09 11.10 14.54
CA TYR A 422 -35.89 10.31 14.26
C TYR A 422 -35.31 10.65 12.89
N PHE A 423 -36.14 10.71 11.84
CA PHE A 423 -35.67 11.04 10.50
C PHE A 423 -35.20 12.50 10.37
N GLU A 424 -35.79 13.47 11.08
CA GLU A 424 -35.25 14.83 11.13
C GLU A 424 -33.87 14.87 11.78
N ASN A 425 -33.67 14.16 12.88
CA ASN A 425 -32.36 14.08 13.53
C ASN A 425 -31.33 13.40 12.61
N LEU A 426 -31.74 12.36 11.89
CA LEU A 426 -30.90 11.68 10.91
C LEU A 426 -30.58 12.57 9.69
N GLN A 427 -31.50 13.43 9.24
CA GLN A 427 -31.24 14.44 8.22
C GLN A 427 -30.12 15.39 8.64
N GLY A 428 -30.15 15.88 9.90
CA GLY A 428 -29.05 16.69 10.45
C GLY A 428 -27.72 15.93 10.47
N ALA A 429 -27.73 14.65 10.86
CA ALA A 429 -26.53 13.82 10.82
C ALA A 429 -25.99 13.61 9.38
N TYR A 430 -26.86 13.44 8.40
CA TYR A 430 -26.51 13.34 6.98
C TYR A 430 -25.82 14.61 6.47
N GLU A 431 -26.38 15.79 6.77
CA GLU A 431 -25.81 17.09 6.40
C GLU A 431 -24.44 17.31 7.06
N ASP A 432 -24.33 17.00 8.36
CA ASP A 432 -23.07 17.09 9.11
C ASP A 432 -21.97 16.19 8.54
N ILE A 433 -22.31 14.96 8.14
CA ILE A 433 -21.35 14.01 7.55
C ILE A 433 -20.86 14.52 6.19
N LEU A 434 -21.77 15.00 5.33
CA LEU A 434 -21.38 15.51 4.01
C LEU A 434 -20.61 16.84 4.08
N ALA A 435 -20.91 17.70 5.06
CA ALA A 435 -20.16 18.92 5.30
C ALA A 435 -18.70 18.63 5.68
N LYS A 436 -18.45 17.59 6.47
CA LYS A 436 -17.10 17.15 6.87
C LYS A 436 -16.40 16.34 5.77
N SER A 437 -17.15 15.55 5.01
CA SER A 437 -16.64 14.63 4.00
C SER A 437 -17.33 14.85 2.65
N PRO A 438 -16.99 15.95 1.93
CA PRO A 438 -17.69 16.37 0.71
C PRO A 438 -17.43 15.48 -0.51
N HIS A 439 -16.69 14.38 -0.37
CA HIS A 439 -16.48 13.36 -1.40
C HIS A 439 -17.48 12.18 -1.29
N LEU A 440 -18.10 11.97 -0.12
CA LEU A 440 -19.05 10.88 0.09
C LEU A 440 -20.35 11.10 -0.69
N HIS A 441 -21.05 10.01 -1.00
CA HIS A 441 -22.31 10.05 -1.74
C HIS A 441 -23.13 8.78 -1.49
N TYR A 442 -24.44 8.88 -1.59
CA TYR A 442 -25.33 7.72 -1.50
C TYR A 442 -25.56 7.15 -2.91
N LEU A 443 -24.81 6.10 -3.28
CA LEU A 443 -24.98 5.36 -4.56
C LEU A 443 -25.06 6.27 -5.81
N GLY A 444 -24.08 7.18 -5.93
CA GLY A 444 -23.97 8.19 -6.98
C GLY A 444 -24.73 9.50 -6.73
N GLU A 445 -25.53 9.60 -5.67
CA GLU A 445 -26.42 10.74 -5.43
C GLU A 445 -26.15 11.47 -4.10
N ARG A 446 -26.61 12.72 -4.04
CA ARG A 446 -26.59 13.57 -2.82
C ARG A 446 -27.93 14.26 -2.66
N PRO A 447 -28.96 13.54 -2.19
CA PRO A 447 -30.28 14.13 -2.00
C PRO A 447 -30.23 15.29 -1.00
N THR A 448 -30.95 16.37 -1.27
CA THR A 448 -31.05 17.50 -0.32
C THR A 448 -31.92 17.16 0.89
N ARG A 449 -32.77 16.14 0.77
CA ARG A 449 -33.70 15.68 1.79
C ARG A 449 -33.79 14.16 1.71
N ILE A 450 -33.51 13.45 2.80
CA ILE A 450 -33.44 11.98 2.83
C ILE A 450 -34.79 11.31 3.10
N PHE A 451 -35.80 12.08 3.54
CA PHE A 451 -37.14 11.57 3.80
C PHE A 451 -38.24 12.63 3.62
N ARG A 452 -39.46 12.18 3.35
CA ARG A 452 -40.68 13.00 3.30
C ARG A 452 -41.88 12.22 3.79
N ARG A 453 -42.73 12.86 4.60
CA ARG A 453 -44.03 12.29 4.98
C ARG A 453 -45.00 12.38 3.81
N VAL A 454 -45.64 11.26 3.48
CA VAL A 454 -46.57 11.15 2.35
C VAL A 454 -47.86 10.43 2.77
N PRO A 455 -48.96 10.56 1.99
CA PRO A 455 -50.11 9.68 2.14
C PRO A 455 -49.73 8.21 1.93
N VAL A 456 -50.46 7.29 2.55
CA VAL A 456 -50.29 5.85 2.31
C VAL A 456 -50.52 5.57 0.82
N PRO A 457 -49.56 4.97 0.08
CA PRO A 457 -49.70 4.77 -1.35
C PRO A 457 -50.89 3.86 -1.70
N ALA A 458 -51.51 4.06 -2.87
CA ALA A 458 -52.79 3.44 -3.24
C ALA A 458 -52.77 1.90 -3.29
N ALA A 459 -51.60 1.29 -3.51
CA ALA A 459 -51.43 -0.17 -3.47
C ALA A 459 -51.60 -0.77 -2.06
N TRP A 460 -51.46 0.06 -1.02
CA TRP A 460 -51.54 -0.35 0.38
C TRP A 460 -52.91 -0.06 0.98
N ASN A 461 -53.31 -0.91 1.92
CA ASN A 461 -54.54 -0.75 2.66
C ASN A 461 -54.42 0.41 3.66
N SER A 462 -54.96 1.58 3.32
CA SER A 462 -54.90 2.79 4.16
C SER A 462 -55.53 2.63 5.55
N SER A 463 -56.42 1.65 5.76
CA SER A 463 -56.95 1.36 7.09
C SER A 463 -55.93 0.68 8.00
N ALA A 464 -54.94 -0.04 7.45
CA ALA A 464 -53.93 -0.79 8.21
C ALA A 464 -52.78 0.10 8.73
N PHE A 465 -52.52 1.23 8.08
CA PHE A 465 -51.37 2.09 8.37
C PHE A 465 -51.76 3.44 8.96
N ALA A 466 -50.96 3.93 9.91
CA ALA A 466 -51.13 5.22 10.57
C ALA A 466 -50.43 6.35 9.81
N ALA A 467 -49.29 6.06 9.16
CA ALA A 467 -48.49 7.01 8.40
C ALA A 467 -47.60 6.29 7.36
N ALA A 468 -47.10 7.07 6.39
CA ALA A 468 -46.10 6.63 5.42
C ALA A 468 -45.02 7.71 5.25
N PHE A 469 -43.77 7.27 5.08
CA PHE A 469 -42.61 8.13 4.85
C PHE A 469 -41.81 7.63 3.66
N GLU A 470 -41.74 8.40 2.58
CA GLU A 470 -40.81 8.13 1.48
C GLU A 470 -39.39 8.45 1.93
N THR A 471 -38.44 7.59 1.59
CA THR A 471 -37.01 7.78 1.86
C THR A 471 -36.19 7.67 0.59
N GLU A 472 -34.96 8.17 0.65
CA GLU A 472 -33.99 8.03 -0.43
C GLU A 472 -33.27 6.67 -0.40
N GLU A 473 -33.73 5.72 0.42
CA GLU A 473 -33.10 4.41 0.54
C GLU A 473 -33.33 3.53 -0.69
N HIS A 474 -32.30 2.76 -1.04
CA HIS A 474 -32.31 1.78 -2.11
C HIS A 474 -31.74 0.44 -1.65
N ALA A 475 -32.25 -0.65 -2.22
CA ALA A 475 -31.62 -1.96 -2.16
C ALA A 475 -30.80 -2.20 -3.44
N LEU A 476 -29.75 -3.00 -3.34
CA LEU A 476 -28.93 -3.36 -4.49
C LEU A 476 -29.22 -4.78 -4.96
N ARG A 477 -29.22 -4.96 -6.29
CA ARG A 477 -29.33 -6.28 -6.91
C ARG A 477 -27.98 -7.01 -6.81
N SER A 478 -27.87 -7.94 -5.86
CA SER A 478 -26.63 -8.66 -5.56
C SER A 478 -25.95 -9.36 -6.74
N PRO A 479 -26.66 -10.03 -7.68
CA PRO A 479 -26.02 -10.64 -8.85
C PRO A 479 -25.16 -9.66 -9.67
N LEU A 480 -25.65 -8.45 -9.94
CA LEU A 480 -24.91 -7.47 -10.76
C LEU A 480 -23.67 -6.93 -10.06
N LEU A 481 -23.76 -6.74 -8.74
CA LEU A 481 -22.62 -6.29 -7.94
C LEU A 481 -21.58 -7.41 -7.77
N LYS A 482 -22.04 -8.65 -7.66
CA LYS A 482 -21.20 -9.85 -7.63
C LYS A 482 -20.41 -10.00 -8.92
N ASP A 483 -21.07 -9.91 -10.08
CA ASP A 483 -20.40 -10.00 -11.38
C ASP A 483 -19.29 -8.95 -11.50
N LEU A 484 -19.59 -7.70 -11.12
CA LEU A 484 -18.62 -6.61 -11.11
C LEU A 484 -17.39 -6.89 -10.22
N LEU A 485 -17.62 -7.43 -9.01
CA LEU A 485 -16.53 -7.74 -8.08
C LEU A 485 -15.74 -8.98 -8.51
N GLN A 486 -16.41 -9.99 -9.08
CA GLN A 486 -15.75 -11.17 -9.65
C GLN A 486 -14.86 -10.81 -10.83
N ASP A 487 -15.34 -9.95 -11.74
CA ASP A 487 -14.54 -9.42 -12.85
C ASP A 487 -13.30 -8.68 -12.33
N ALA A 488 -13.46 -7.89 -11.26
CA ALA A 488 -12.35 -7.21 -10.63
C ALA A 488 -11.32 -8.20 -10.06
N LEU A 489 -11.74 -9.22 -9.30
CA LEU A 489 -10.85 -10.25 -8.78
C LEU A 489 -10.08 -10.98 -9.89
N HIS A 490 -10.77 -11.40 -10.96
CA HIS A 490 -10.13 -12.08 -12.10
C HIS A 490 -9.13 -11.17 -12.82
N SER A 491 -9.48 -9.90 -13.03
CA SER A 491 -8.60 -8.95 -13.71
C SER A 491 -7.31 -8.64 -12.95
N ARG A 492 -7.34 -8.76 -11.61
CA ARG A 492 -6.23 -8.41 -10.70
C ARG A 492 -5.46 -9.62 -10.18
N GLN A 493 -5.70 -10.81 -10.76
CA GLN A 493 -4.95 -12.04 -10.44
C GLN A 493 -4.96 -12.41 -8.94
N ILE A 494 -6.08 -12.15 -8.25
CA ILE A 494 -6.26 -12.60 -6.86
C ILE A 494 -6.57 -14.10 -6.87
N ASP A 495 -5.77 -14.88 -6.15
CA ASP A 495 -5.95 -16.32 -6.06
C ASP A 495 -7.24 -16.65 -5.30
N THR A 496 -8.05 -17.56 -5.85
CA THR A 496 -9.30 -17.99 -5.22
C THR A 496 -9.31 -19.49 -4.97
N LEU A 497 -9.56 -19.88 -3.72
CA LEU A 497 -9.71 -21.26 -3.25
C LEU A 497 -11.15 -21.46 -2.75
N LEU A 498 -12.10 -21.49 -3.68
CA LEU A 498 -13.51 -21.79 -3.40
C LEU A 498 -13.74 -23.29 -3.14
N ASN A 499 -14.89 -23.68 -2.59
CA ASN A 499 -15.17 -25.06 -2.18
C ASN A 499 -14.10 -25.64 -1.23
N THR A 500 -13.59 -24.79 -0.34
CA THR A 500 -12.45 -25.10 0.51
C THR A 500 -12.78 -24.75 1.96
N TRP A 501 -12.95 -25.77 2.79
CA TRP A 501 -13.21 -25.58 4.22
C TRP A 501 -11.91 -25.31 4.96
N VAL A 502 -11.88 -24.28 5.81
CA VAL A 502 -10.76 -23.98 6.70
C VAL A 502 -10.99 -24.72 8.03
N SER A 503 -10.16 -25.71 8.31
CA SER A 503 -10.29 -26.51 9.54
C SER A 503 -9.55 -25.91 10.71
N GLU A 504 -8.40 -25.28 10.46
CA GLU A 504 -7.53 -24.79 11.52
C GLU A 504 -6.60 -23.67 11.01
N VAL A 505 -6.31 -22.71 11.88
CA VAL A 505 -5.30 -21.66 11.64
C VAL A 505 -4.38 -21.59 12.84
N GLN A 506 -3.08 -21.72 12.62
CA GLN A 506 -2.06 -21.64 13.67
C GLN A 506 -0.94 -20.70 13.24
N LYS A 507 -0.31 -20.01 14.20
CA LYS A 507 0.91 -19.24 13.95
C LYS A 507 2.14 -20.08 14.28
N ARG A 508 3.06 -20.25 13.33
CA ARG A 508 4.34 -20.97 13.47
C ARG A 508 5.46 -20.22 12.77
N GLU A 509 6.60 -20.05 13.44
CA GLU A 509 7.82 -19.47 12.85
C GLU A 509 7.63 -18.08 12.20
N GLY A 510 6.70 -17.26 12.74
CA GLY A 510 6.41 -15.93 12.20
C GLY A 510 5.41 -15.89 11.05
N MET A 511 4.88 -17.04 10.61
CA MET A 511 3.86 -17.16 9.56
C MET A 511 2.60 -17.86 10.10
N TYR A 512 1.46 -17.64 9.47
CA TYR A 512 0.24 -18.41 9.68
C TYR A 512 0.21 -19.63 8.77
N GLN A 513 -0.02 -20.79 9.37
CA GLN A 513 -0.34 -22.03 8.70
C GLN A 513 -1.87 -22.21 8.73
N ILE A 514 -2.47 -22.31 7.55
CA ILE A 514 -3.92 -22.43 7.35
C ILE A 514 -4.19 -23.82 6.78
N ALA A 515 -4.75 -24.70 7.60
CA ALA A 515 -5.14 -26.04 7.18
C ALA A 515 -6.52 -25.99 6.51
N THR A 516 -6.60 -26.53 5.30
CA THR A 516 -7.83 -26.58 4.51
C THR A 516 -8.15 -27.98 4.02
N SER A 517 -9.38 -28.19 3.55
CA SER A 517 -9.80 -29.45 2.91
C SER A 517 -9.02 -29.79 1.63
N LYS A 518 -8.31 -28.82 1.03
CA LYS A 518 -7.50 -28.99 -0.19
C LYS A 518 -5.99 -28.96 0.06
N GLY A 519 -5.56 -28.89 1.32
CA GLY A 519 -4.16 -28.84 1.70
C GLY A 519 -3.86 -27.70 2.66
N THR A 520 -2.58 -27.45 2.88
CA THR A 520 -2.10 -26.42 3.83
C THR A 520 -1.54 -25.23 3.05
N LEU A 521 -1.94 -24.02 3.46
CA LEU A 521 -1.42 -22.77 2.94
C LEU A 521 -0.66 -22.02 4.03
N HIS A 522 0.34 -21.24 3.64
CA HIS A 522 1.12 -20.39 4.54
C HIS A 522 0.99 -18.93 4.13
N ALA A 523 0.68 -18.05 5.07
CA ALA A 523 0.54 -16.60 4.83
C ALA A 523 1.09 -15.81 6.01
N GLN A 524 1.58 -14.59 5.76
CA GLN A 524 2.10 -13.72 6.82
C GLN A 524 0.96 -13.01 7.55
N PHE A 525 -0.07 -12.63 6.80
CA PHE A 525 -1.28 -12.02 7.33
C PHE A 525 -2.46 -12.94 7.11
N VAL A 526 -3.38 -12.92 8.06
CA VAL A 526 -4.68 -13.59 7.93
C VAL A 526 -5.77 -12.59 8.24
N VAL A 527 -6.70 -12.44 7.31
CA VAL A 527 -7.91 -11.62 7.48
C VAL A 527 -9.10 -12.54 7.56
N ASN A 528 -9.59 -12.78 8.78
CA ASN A 528 -10.75 -13.63 9.02
C ASN A 528 -12.05 -12.84 8.81
N CYS A 529 -12.70 -13.09 7.68
CA CYS A 529 -14.00 -12.58 7.26
C CYS A 529 -15.08 -13.69 7.20
N LEU A 530 -14.84 -14.86 7.81
CA LEU A 530 -15.76 -15.99 7.75
C LEU A 530 -17.11 -15.66 8.38
N SER A 531 -18.20 -16.12 7.75
CA SER A 531 -19.54 -16.13 8.35
C SER A 531 -19.72 -17.32 9.31
N GLU A 532 -19.26 -18.51 8.89
CA GLU A 532 -19.29 -19.75 9.65
C GLU A 532 -17.89 -20.12 10.18
N GLY A 533 -17.79 -20.63 11.41
CA GLY A 533 -16.50 -21.06 11.98
C GLY A 533 -15.57 -19.93 12.44
N LYS A 534 -15.91 -18.65 12.20
CA LYS A 534 -15.13 -17.48 12.62
C LYS A 534 -14.72 -17.51 14.09
N ALA A 535 -15.69 -17.76 14.99
CA ALA A 535 -15.45 -17.76 16.44
C ALA A 535 -14.47 -18.85 16.88
N ALA A 536 -14.47 -20.01 16.21
CA ALA A 536 -13.53 -21.09 16.52
C ALA A 536 -12.10 -20.68 16.14
N VAL A 537 -11.92 -20.05 14.97
CA VAL A 537 -10.61 -19.52 14.53
C VAL A 537 -10.13 -18.38 15.43
N ASP A 538 -11.02 -17.44 15.78
CA ASP A 538 -10.69 -16.32 16.68
C ASP A 538 -10.26 -16.82 18.07
N GLN A 539 -10.99 -17.80 18.64
CA GLN A 539 -10.64 -18.42 19.92
C GLN A 539 -9.31 -19.16 19.88
N ALA A 540 -9.05 -19.93 18.81
CA ALA A 540 -7.79 -20.66 18.64
C ALA A 540 -6.56 -19.73 18.64
N LEU A 541 -6.71 -18.50 18.16
CA LEU A 541 -5.65 -17.49 18.13
C LEU A 541 -5.69 -16.54 19.35
N GLY A 542 -6.57 -16.79 20.32
CA GLY A 542 -6.72 -16.01 21.53
C GLY A 542 -7.15 -14.56 21.27
N VAL A 543 -8.03 -14.36 20.29
CA VAL A 543 -8.70 -13.09 20.02
C VAL A 543 -10.03 -13.12 20.77
N ASP A 544 -10.01 -12.71 22.04
CA ASP A 544 -11.17 -12.74 22.94
C ASP A 544 -12.11 -11.55 22.69
N GLY A 545 -13.43 -11.81 22.68
CA GLY A 545 -14.45 -10.77 22.64
C GLY A 545 -15.70 -11.06 21.79
N SER A 546 -15.92 -12.29 21.31
CA SER A 546 -17.15 -12.62 20.58
C SER A 546 -18.35 -12.56 21.55
N PRO A 547 -19.35 -11.67 21.34
CA PRO A 547 -20.58 -11.73 22.12
C PRO A 547 -21.26 -13.08 21.91
N LYS A 548 -22.09 -13.52 22.86
CA LYS A 548 -22.91 -14.73 22.67
C LYS A 548 -23.76 -14.55 21.40
N PRO A 549 -23.71 -15.46 20.42
CA PRO A 549 -24.44 -15.31 19.18
C PRO A 549 -25.95 -15.40 19.45
N ASP A 550 -26.68 -14.32 19.17
CA ASP A 550 -28.15 -14.34 19.03
C ASP A 550 -28.46 -14.63 17.56
N TRP A 551 -28.74 -15.89 17.26
CA TRP A 551 -29.04 -16.35 15.91
C TRP A 551 -30.46 -15.96 15.53
N ARG A 552 -30.61 -15.20 14.45
CA ARG A 552 -31.91 -14.86 13.86
C ARG A 552 -31.98 -15.42 12.45
N LEU A 553 -32.97 -16.27 12.24
CA LEU A 553 -33.29 -16.81 10.94
C LEU A 553 -34.21 -15.83 10.20
N LYS A 554 -33.82 -15.39 9.00
CA LYS A 554 -34.71 -14.63 8.12
C LYS A 554 -34.91 -15.38 6.82
N PHE A 555 -36.15 -15.39 6.36
CA PHE A 555 -36.50 -15.92 5.06
C PHE A 555 -37.00 -14.80 4.15
N GLY A 556 -36.67 -14.92 2.87
CA GLY A 556 -37.21 -14.10 1.82
C GLY A 556 -37.73 -14.93 0.66
N ILE A 557 -38.60 -14.31 -0.13
CA ILE A 557 -39.09 -14.87 -1.38
C ILE A 557 -38.73 -13.91 -2.51
N GLU A 558 -37.95 -14.39 -3.46
CA GLU A 558 -37.78 -13.73 -4.75
C GLU A 558 -38.87 -14.22 -5.72
N THR A 559 -39.46 -13.31 -6.48
CA THR A 559 -40.53 -13.62 -7.42
C THR A 559 -40.41 -12.75 -8.67
N SER A 560 -41.07 -13.17 -9.75
CA SER A 560 -41.23 -12.34 -10.94
C SER A 560 -42.14 -11.14 -10.66
N GLU A 561 -42.10 -10.13 -11.53
CA GLU A 561 -42.93 -8.93 -11.39
C GLU A 561 -44.41 -9.26 -11.23
N ILE A 562 -45.03 -8.66 -10.21
CA ILE A 562 -46.47 -8.69 -9.98
C ILE A 562 -47.06 -7.43 -10.60
N PRO A 563 -47.90 -7.51 -11.66
CA PRO A 563 -48.39 -6.33 -12.38
C PRO A 563 -49.08 -5.29 -11.50
N ALA A 564 -49.79 -5.73 -10.46
CA ALA A 564 -50.46 -4.84 -9.51
C ALA A 564 -49.50 -4.00 -8.64
N LEU A 565 -48.22 -4.40 -8.56
CA LEU A 565 -47.17 -3.72 -7.80
C LEU A 565 -46.07 -3.13 -8.69
N ALA A 566 -46.18 -3.23 -10.02
CA ALA A 566 -45.13 -2.79 -10.95
C ALA A 566 -44.71 -1.32 -10.71
N ASP A 567 -45.70 -0.43 -10.55
CA ASP A 567 -45.50 1.00 -10.29
C ASP A 567 -45.42 1.35 -8.79
N THR A 568 -45.42 0.35 -7.90
CA THR A 568 -45.37 0.59 -6.46
C THR A 568 -43.91 0.63 -5.99
N ALA A 569 -43.56 1.66 -5.25
CA ALA A 569 -42.24 1.81 -4.63
C ALA A 569 -42.01 0.74 -3.55
N SER A 570 -40.76 0.28 -3.40
CA SER A 570 -40.32 -0.62 -2.32
C SER A 570 -40.85 -0.13 -0.97
N ALA A 571 -41.10 -1.03 -0.03
CA ALA A 571 -41.60 -0.63 1.29
C ALA A 571 -40.98 -1.43 2.43
N THR A 572 -40.72 -0.72 3.53
CA THR A 572 -40.38 -1.29 4.83
C THR A 572 -41.59 -1.15 5.74
N ILE A 573 -42.02 -2.23 6.39
CA ILE A 573 -43.16 -2.23 7.30
C ILE A 573 -42.62 -2.26 8.73
N LEU A 574 -42.90 -1.22 9.52
CA LEU A 574 -42.34 -1.06 10.88
C LEU A 574 -43.06 -1.96 11.90
N ASP A 575 -42.35 -2.46 12.92
CA ASP A 575 -42.90 -3.15 14.12
C ASP A 575 -43.98 -4.22 13.83
N GLY A 576 -43.64 -5.24 13.05
CA GLY A 576 -44.51 -6.39 12.80
C GLY A 576 -43.73 -7.65 12.41
N PRO A 577 -44.39 -8.81 12.24
CA PRO A 577 -43.75 -10.03 11.75
C PRO A 577 -43.31 -9.92 10.28
N PHE A 578 -43.44 -8.77 9.64
CA PHE A 578 -43.19 -8.58 8.21
C PHE A 578 -42.09 -7.54 8.04
N GLY A 579 -41.05 -7.85 7.26
CA GLY A 579 -39.92 -6.94 7.08
C GLY A 579 -40.23 -5.85 6.04
N GLY A 580 -40.46 -6.27 4.80
CA GLY A 580 -40.72 -5.36 3.70
C GLY A 580 -40.77 -6.07 2.35
N TYR A 581 -40.95 -5.30 1.28
CA TYR A 581 -40.79 -5.78 -0.08
C TYR A 581 -39.94 -4.81 -0.91
N VAL A 582 -39.23 -5.34 -1.89
CA VAL A 582 -38.28 -4.62 -2.73
C VAL A 582 -38.69 -4.80 -4.18
N ASN A 583 -38.84 -3.69 -4.91
CA ASN A 583 -39.18 -3.69 -6.32
C ASN A 583 -37.94 -3.33 -7.17
N PHE A 584 -37.41 -4.30 -7.90
CA PHE A 584 -36.38 -4.10 -8.93
C PHE A 584 -37.05 -3.94 -10.29
N HIS A 585 -37.83 -2.88 -10.47
CA HIS A 585 -38.68 -2.64 -11.64
C HIS A 585 -37.92 -2.80 -12.97
N GLN A 586 -36.70 -2.26 -13.09
CA GLN A 586 -35.87 -2.38 -14.29
C GLN A 586 -35.56 -3.84 -14.70
N HIS A 587 -35.59 -4.77 -13.74
CA HIS A 587 -35.28 -6.19 -13.91
C HIS A 587 -36.51 -7.09 -13.85
N LYS A 588 -37.71 -6.53 -13.66
CA LYS A 588 -38.97 -7.27 -13.49
C LYS A 588 -38.90 -8.34 -12.39
N LYS A 589 -38.23 -8.01 -11.29
CA LYS A 589 -38.03 -8.87 -10.13
C LYS A 589 -38.47 -8.18 -8.86
N MET A 590 -39.08 -8.95 -7.96
CA MET A 590 -39.53 -8.47 -6.66
C MET A 590 -39.04 -9.40 -5.57
N TYR A 591 -38.79 -8.85 -4.39
CA TYR A 591 -38.36 -9.61 -3.22
C TYR A 591 -39.23 -9.27 -2.02
N PHE A 592 -39.64 -10.28 -1.26
CA PHE A 592 -40.46 -10.14 -0.05
C PHE A 592 -39.67 -10.69 1.14
N SER A 593 -39.54 -9.95 2.24
CA SER A 593 -38.93 -10.44 3.49
C SER A 593 -39.96 -10.71 4.57
N TRP A 594 -39.78 -11.83 5.27
CA TRP A 594 -40.47 -12.18 6.50
C TRP A 594 -39.48 -12.29 7.65
N ALA A 595 -39.72 -11.51 8.71
CA ALA A 595 -39.15 -11.79 10.03
C ALA A 595 -40.12 -12.73 10.78
N THR A 596 -39.99 -14.05 10.60
CA THR A 596 -40.84 -14.99 11.35
C THR A 596 -40.76 -14.66 12.83
N GLU A 597 -41.85 -14.94 13.57
CA GLU A 597 -41.91 -14.88 15.03
C GLU A 597 -40.53 -15.07 15.63
N ARG A 598 -40.12 -14.19 16.56
CA ARG A 598 -38.90 -14.41 17.36
C ARG A 598 -38.94 -15.87 17.81
N LEU A 599 -38.26 -16.77 17.09
CA LEU A 599 -37.99 -18.10 17.56
C LEU A 599 -37.17 -17.80 18.79
N THR A 600 -37.82 -18.01 19.93
CA THR A 600 -37.45 -17.61 21.29
C THR A 600 -35.96 -17.38 21.42
N PRO A 601 -35.46 -16.24 21.95
CA PRO A 601 -34.03 -16.04 22.16
C PRO A 601 -33.46 -17.31 22.77
N MET A 602 -32.64 -18.04 22.03
CA MET A 602 -32.18 -19.36 22.46
C MET A 602 -31.21 -19.10 23.61
N PRO A 603 -31.50 -19.55 24.85
CA PRO A 603 -30.52 -19.54 25.90
C PRO A 603 -29.34 -20.39 25.43
N ALA A 604 -28.11 -19.95 25.71
CA ALA A 604 -26.85 -20.61 25.34
C ALA A 604 -26.65 -22.01 25.97
N ASP A 605 -27.70 -22.60 26.53
CA ASP A 605 -27.71 -23.69 27.49
C ASP A 605 -28.79 -24.74 27.18
N LYS A 606 -29.41 -24.70 25.98
CA LYS A 606 -30.19 -25.82 25.43
C LYS A 606 -29.62 -26.25 24.08
N ASP A 607 -29.30 -27.54 23.97
CA ASP A 607 -28.94 -28.17 22.70
C ASP A 607 -30.06 -27.97 21.67
N LEU A 608 -29.67 -27.68 20.43
CA LEU A 608 -30.56 -27.63 19.28
C LEU A 608 -31.29 -28.98 19.14
N PRO A 609 -32.55 -28.99 18.63
CA PRO A 609 -33.13 -30.23 18.11
C PRO A 609 -32.16 -30.85 17.08
N ASP A 610 -31.83 -32.14 17.22
CA ASP A 610 -30.79 -32.82 16.41
C ASP A 610 -31.03 -32.72 14.89
N ASP A 611 -32.27 -32.41 14.46
CA ASP A 611 -32.73 -32.29 13.09
C ASP A 611 -32.62 -30.86 12.51
N LEU A 612 -32.61 -29.83 13.34
CA LEU A 612 -32.54 -28.43 12.90
C LEU A 612 -31.23 -28.09 12.15
N PRO A 613 -30.04 -28.53 12.59
CA PRO A 613 -28.77 -28.25 11.91
C PRO A 613 -28.67 -28.90 10.51
N GLN A 614 -29.35 -30.03 10.29
CA GLN A 614 -29.31 -30.75 9.02
C GLN A 614 -30.26 -30.14 7.99
N LEU A 615 -31.50 -29.81 8.41
CA LEU A 615 -32.43 -29.01 7.63
C LEU A 615 -31.86 -27.62 7.32
N TRP A 616 -31.12 -27.03 8.26
CA TRP A 616 -30.43 -25.76 8.09
C TRP A 616 -29.33 -25.82 7.02
N LYS A 617 -28.44 -26.81 7.11
CA LYS A 617 -27.40 -27.03 6.09
C LYS A 617 -28.01 -27.24 4.72
N SER A 618 -29.11 -27.99 4.61
CA SER A 618 -29.79 -28.20 3.33
C SER A 618 -30.37 -26.88 2.79
N VAL A 619 -31.07 -26.10 3.62
CA VAL A 619 -31.68 -24.82 3.23
C VAL A 619 -30.63 -23.79 2.78
N VAL A 620 -29.49 -23.67 3.47
CA VAL A 620 -28.38 -22.78 3.05
C VAL A 620 -27.72 -23.26 1.76
N GLN A 621 -27.69 -24.57 1.52
CA GLN A 621 -27.20 -25.18 0.28
C GLN A 621 -28.22 -25.13 -0.86
N GLY A 622 -29.40 -24.52 -0.65
CA GLY A 622 -30.48 -24.38 -1.64
C GLY A 622 -31.48 -25.55 -1.67
N ASP A 623 -31.27 -26.58 -0.85
CA ASP A 623 -32.19 -27.71 -0.68
C ASP A 623 -33.25 -27.39 0.39
N VAL A 624 -34.28 -26.66 -0.03
CA VAL A 624 -35.47 -26.33 0.77
C VAL A 624 -36.55 -27.40 0.57
N PRO A 625 -37.00 -28.13 1.61
CA PRO A 625 -38.08 -29.11 1.47
C PRO A 625 -39.37 -28.49 0.94
N GLU A 626 -40.06 -29.20 0.04
CA GLU A 626 -41.26 -28.69 -0.65
C GLU A 626 -42.39 -28.29 0.31
N GLU A 627 -42.58 -29.02 1.42
CA GLU A 627 -43.58 -28.67 2.44
C GLU A 627 -43.26 -27.34 3.14
N LEU A 628 -41.98 -27.11 3.47
CA LEU A 628 -41.51 -25.84 4.05
C LEU A 628 -41.66 -24.72 3.02
N ARG A 629 -41.33 -24.99 1.74
CA ARG A 629 -41.50 -24.04 0.64
C ARG A 629 -42.95 -23.59 0.48
N ALA A 630 -43.88 -24.55 0.38
CA ALA A 630 -45.30 -24.27 0.24
C ALA A 630 -45.87 -23.51 1.45
N SER A 631 -45.50 -23.91 2.66
CA SER A 631 -45.91 -23.24 3.90
C SER A 631 -45.50 -21.76 3.92
N MET A 632 -44.23 -21.49 3.59
CA MET A 632 -43.69 -20.13 3.60
C MET A 632 -44.31 -19.23 2.53
N VAL A 633 -44.53 -19.76 1.31
CA VAL A 633 -45.19 -19.02 0.22
C VAL A 633 -46.62 -18.66 0.61
N ASN A 634 -47.41 -19.64 1.06
CA ASN A 634 -48.81 -19.42 1.44
C ASN A 634 -48.94 -18.36 2.53
N ALA A 635 -48.07 -18.45 3.54
CA ALA A 635 -48.12 -17.57 4.67
C ALA A 635 -47.72 -16.12 4.27
N HIS A 636 -46.82 -15.92 3.27
CA HIS A 636 -46.48 -14.59 2.75
C HIS A 636 -47.64 -14.02 1.94
N GLU A 637 -48.28 -14.85 1.11
CA GLU A 637 -49.44 -14.43 0.35
C GLU A 637 -50.58 -13.97 1.27
N ASP A 638 -50.89 -14.74 2.31
CA ASP A 638 -51.94 -14.40 3.27
C ASP A 638 -51.62 -13.11 4.04
N ALA A 639 -50.36 -12.94 4.46
CA ALA A 639 -49.91 -11.71 5.10
C ALA A 639 -50.12 -10.49 4.21
N PHE A 640 -49.61 -10.51 2.97
CA PHE A 640 -49.68 -9.37 2.06
C PHE A 640 -51.11 -9.10 1.56
N ARG A 641 -52.00 -10.10 1.44
CA ARG A 641 -53.44 -9.89 1.14
C ARG A 641 -54.16 -9.00 2.16
N SER A 642 -53.69 -8.99 3.41
CA SER A 642 -54.27 -8.14 4.47
C SER A 642 -53.77 -6.69 4.40
N LEU A 643 -52.54 -6.50 3.93
CA LEU A 643 -51.83 -5.22 3.88
C LEU A 643 -52.05 -4.46 2.57
N LEU A 644 -52.41 -5.14 1.49
CA LEU A 644 -52.65 -4.56 0.17
C LEU A 644 -54.11 -4.10 0.01
N SER A 645 -54.33 -3.09 -0.83
CA SER A 645 -55.67 -2.56 -1.14
C SER A 645 -56.51 -3.50 -2.01
N PHE A 646 -55.86 -4.44 -2.71
CA PHE A 646 -56.48 -5.48 -3.51
C PHE A 646 -56.40 -6.85 -2.83
N LYS A 647 -57.44 -7.66 -2.99
CA LYS A 647 -57.58 -8.95 -2.28
C LYS A 647 -57.02 -10.15 -3.02
N THR A 648 -56.82 -10.03 -4.34
CA THR A 648 -56.18 -11.05 -5.17
C THR A 648 -54.67 -10.80 -5.22
N PHE A 649 -53.91 -11.54 -4.42
CA PHE A 649 -52.45 -11.50 -4.40
C PHE A 649 -51.89 -12.92 -4.43
N GLN A 650 -50.94 -13.15 -5.33
CA GLN A 650 -50.19 -14.40 -5.51
C GLN A 650 -48.75 -14.07 -5.92
N LEU A 651 -47.81 -14.92 -5.51
CA LEU A 651 -46.38 -14.79 -5.83
C LEU A 651 -46.05 -15.64 -7.08
N PRO A 652 -45.78 -15.03 -8.26
CA PRO A 652 -45.51 -15.78 -9.48
C PRO A 652 -44.07 -16.35 -9.52
N CYS A 653 -43.95 -17.67 -9.62
CA CYS A 653 -42.66 -18.39 -9.59
C CYS A 653 -41.83 -18.03 -8.35
N PRO A 654 -42.32 -18.31 -7.12
CA PRO A 654 -41.64 -17.93 -5.91
C PRO A 654 -40.41 -18.81 -5.68
N ASP A 655 -39.28 -18.17 -5.41
CA ASP A 655 -38.06 -18.84 -4.99
C ASP A 655 -37.63 -18.38 -3.61
N ILE A 656 -37.20 -19.33 -2.77
CA ILE A 656 -36.91 -19.07 -1.36
C ILE A 656 -35.43 -18.76 -1.22
N VAL A 657 -35.17 -17.60 -0.61
CA VAL A 657 -33.84 -17.16 -0.23
C VAL A 657 -33.78 -17.15 1.29
N ALA A 658 -32.93 -17.98 1.87
CA ALA A 658 -32.71 -18.01 3.32
C ALA A 658 -31.46 -17.20 3.68
N ASP A 659 -31.51 -16.47 4.80
CA ASP A 659 -30.38 -15.70 5.32
C ASP A 659 -30.26 -15.85 6.84
N LEU A 660 -29.03 -15.94 7.35
CA LEU A 660 -28.73 -16.04 8.78
C LEU A 660 -28.20 -14.72 9.28
N ILE A 661 -28.91 -14.11 10.22
CA ILE A 661 -28.49 -12.86 10.84
C ILE A 661 -28.05 -13.15 12.26
N LEU A 662 -26.77 -12.92 12.54
CA LEU A 662 -26.22 -12.84 13.90
C LEU A 662 -26.54 -11.46 14.48
N GLY A 663 -27.44 -11.38 15.45
CA GLY A 663 -27.94 -10.12 16.00
C GLY A 663 -27.61 -9.93 17.48
N THR A 664 -26.37 -9.62 17.84
CA THR A 664 -25.99 -9.43 19.25
C THR A 664 -26.66 -8.15 19.81
N GLY A 665 -27.47 -8.31 20.86
CA GLY A 665 -28.23 -7.22 21.48
C GLY A 665 -27.44 -6.29 22.41
N GLU A 666 -26.10 -6.35 22.45
CA GLU A 666 -25.28 -5.56 23.38
C GLU A 666 -24.09 -4.84 22.69
N ASP A 667 -23.92 -3.59 23.12
CA ASP A 667 -22.88 -2.56 22.99
C ASP A 667 -21.79 -2.58 21.88
N PHE A 668 -21.63 -1.37 21.33
CA PHE A 668 -20.72 -0.93 20.27
C PHE A 668 -19.23 -1.24 20.57
N GLN A 669 -18.64 -2.16 19.81
CA GLN A 669 -17.19 -2.45 19.79
C GLN A 669 -16.58 -2.16 18.41
N ASP A 670 -15.26 -2.01 18.36
CA ASP A 670 -14.52 -1.84 17.10
C ASP A 670 -14.80 -3.01 16.13
N PRO A 671 -15.20 -2.75 14.87
CA PRO A 671 -15.44 -3.82 13.90
C PRO A 671 -14.17 -4.57 13.49
N ILE A 672 -12.98 -4.06 13.81
CA ILE A 672 -11.71 -4.68 13.45
C ILE A 672 -10.96 -5.05 14.73
N LEU A 673 -10.76 -6.35 14.92
CA LEU A 673 -9.84 -6.84 15.94
C LEU A 673 -8.50 -7.19 15.30
N TYR A 674 -7.41 -6.71 15.90
CA TYR A 674 -6.06 -6.95 15.42
C TYR A 674 -5.23 -7.65 16.50
N LYS A 675 -4.50 -8.70 16.10
CA LYS A 675 -3.52 -9.37 16.95
C LYS A 675 -2.40 -9.95 16.09
N GLU A 676 -1.20 -9.39 16.22
CA GLU A 676 0.03 -9.92 15.60
C GLU A 676 -0.08 -10.32 14.11
N GLN A 677 -0.57 -9.43 13.25
CA GLN A 677 -0.79 -9.66 11.80
C GLN A 677 -2.01 -10.53 11.44
N TYR A 678 -2.81 -10.92 12.44
CA TYR A 678 -4.16 -11.45 12.26
C TYR A 678 -5.21 -10.36 12.45
N PHE A 679 -6.15 -10.26 11.51
CA PHE A 679 -7.30 -9.38 11.55
C PHE A 679 -8.59 -10.20 11.61
N SER A 680 -9.47 -9.91 12.56
CA SER A 680 -10.82 -10.45 12.59
C SER A 680 -11.82 -9.32 12.34
N ILE A 681 -12.55 -9.42 11.21
CA ILE A 681 -13.47 -8.37 10.76
C ILE A 681 -14.92 -8.73 11.11
N ARG A 682 -15.65 -7.78 11.70
CA ARG A 682 -17.05 -7.91 12.11
C ARG A 682 -17.95 -7.00 11.26
N THR A 683 -19.09 -7.51 10.81
CA THR A 683 -20.04 -6.81 9.92
C THR A 683 -21.30 -6.30 10.62
N ASN A 684 -21.32 -6.25 11.95
CA ASN A 684 -22.54 -6.01 12.75
C ASN A 684 -23.21 -4.64 12.53
N PHE A 685 -22.44 -3.59 12.18
CA PHE A 685 -22.95 -2.21 12.06
C PHE A 685 -22.42 -1.44 10.84
N ALA A 686 -21.22 -1.78 10.37
CA ALA A 686 -20.56 -1.15 9.24
C ALA A 686 -20.68 -2.03 7.99
N SER A 687 -20.87 -1.40 6.84
CA SER A 687 -20.84 -2.09 5.56
C SER A 687 -19.43 -2.62 5.28
N ALA A 688 -19.36 -3.71 4.53
CA ALA A 688 -18.10 -4.34 4.18
C ALA A 688 -17.06 -3.38 3.56
N PRO A 689 -17.43 -2.52 2.59
CA PRO A 689 -16.50 -1.50 2.07
C PRO A 689 -16.05 -0.52 3.15
N TYR A 690 -16.94 -0.05 4.03
CA TYR A 690 -16.56 0.87 5.10
C TYR A 690 -15.56 0.24 6.08
N ASN A 691 -15.69 -1.05 6.38
CA ASN A 691 -14.69 -1.79 7.17
C ASN A 691 -13.33 -1.86 6.48
N ALA A 692 -13.27 -2.01 5.14
CA ALA A 692 -12.02 -1.98 4.39
C ALA A 692 -11.35 -0.59 4.50
N TRP A 693 -12.14 0.48 4.36
CA TRP A 693 -11.64 1.83 4.58
C TRP A 693 -11.15 2.06 6.02
N LEU A 694 -11.89 1.61 7.03
CA LEU A 694 -11.47 1.70 8.43
C LEU A 694 -10.15 0.96 8.68
N LEU A 695 -9.97 -0.22 8.08
CA LEU A 695 -8.75 -1.01 8.18
C LEU A 695 -7.55 -0.28 7.55
N GLU A 696 -7.75 0.29 6.36
CA GLU A 696 -6.76 1.11 5.67
C GLU A 696 -6.33 2.31 6.53
N GLN A 697 -7.28 3.11 7.01
CA GLN A 697 -7.00 4.35 7.74
C GLN A 697 -6.47 4.12 9.15
N ARG A 698 -7.00 3.13 9.87
CA ARG A 698 -6.68 2.93 11.29
C ARG A 698 -5.56 1.93 11.52
N TYR A 699 -5.48 0.85 10.76
CA TYR A 699 -4.59 -0.26 11.14
C TYR A 699 -3.40 -0.38 10.20
N LEU A 700 -3.63 -0.33 8.89
CA LEU A 700 -2.54 -0.45 7.93
C LEU A 700 -1.59 0.76 7.96
N GLN A 701 -2.13 1.97 8.16
CA GLN A 701 -1.33 3.19 8.34
C GLN A 701 -0.65 3.28 9.72
N GLN A 702 -1.36 2.99 10.82
CA GLN A 702 -0.80 3.14 12.18
C GLN A 702 0.25 2.09 12.53
N HIS A 703 0.16 0.88 11.99
CA HIS A 703 1.09 -0.20 12.29
C HIS A 703 2.28 -0.29 11.31
N HIS A 704 2.44 0.69 10.41
CA HIS A 704 3.50 0.72 9.39
C HIS A 704 3.58 -0.57 8.55
N LEU A 705 2.46 -1.29 8.41
CA LEU A 705 2.37 -2.55 7.66
C LEU A 705 2.34 -2.30 6.15
N LEU A 706 2.18 -1.05 5.74
CA LEU A 706 2.37 -0.55 4.40
C LEU A 706 3.74 0.13 4.34
N GLY A 707 4.61 -0.34 3.43
CA GLY A 707 5.89 0.31 3.16
C GLY A 707 5.70 1.81 2.92
N ASN A 708 6.14 2.60 3.89
CA ASN A 708 6.30 4.05 3.90
C ASN A 708 5.28 4.88 3.09
N GLY A 709 4.17 5.22 3.73
CA GLY A 709 3.51 6.52 3.56
C GLY A 709 3.49 7.20 4.93
N GLY A 710 4.46 8.07 5.20
CA GLY A 710 4.59 8.76 6.49
C GLY A 710 3.34 9.55 6.84
N SER A 711 2.62 9.14 7.88
CA SER A 711 1.69 9.98 8.64
C SER A 711 2.16 10.01 10.08
N ILE A 712 2.43 11.23 10.53
CA ILE A 712 3.27 11.64 11.64
C ILE A 712 2.48 11.59 12.95
N VAL A 713 2.82 10.68 13.87
CA VAL A 713 2.87 11.07 15.28
C VAL A 713 4.23 11.72 15.46
N GLY A 714 4.29 13.04 15.32
CA GLY A 714 5.54 13.78 15.41
C GLY A 714 6.08 13.60 16.82
N THR A 715 7.28 13.03 16.94
CA THR A 715 7.99 12.94 18.23
C THR A 715 8.37 14.33 18.75
N GLN A 716 8.41 15.33 17.85
CA GLN A 716 8.80 16.72 18.11
C GLN A 716 7.77 17.70 17.55
N LEU A 717 7.53 18.77 18.29
CA LEU A 717 6.64 19.88 17.97
C LEU A 717 7.36 21.19 18.34
N HIS A 718 7.29 22.21 17.50
CA HIS A 718 7.89 23.51 17.77
C HIS A 718 6.85 24.62 17.79
N ILE A 719 6.97 25.55 18.74
CA ILE A 719 6.20 26.80 18.80
C ILE A 719 7.12 27.97 18.46
N PHE A 720 6.77 28.74 17.43
CA PHE A 720 7.44 29.99 17.03
C PHE A 720 6.51 31.18 17.21
N GLY A 721 7.04 32.41 17.13
CA GLY A 721 6.20 33.60 16.96
C GLY A 721 6.45 34.76 17.90
N ARG A 722 6.96 34.52 19.12
CA ARG A 722 7.16 35.59 20.12
C ARG A 722 8.65 35.77 20.42
N ALA A 723 9.17 36.97 20.16
CA ALA A 723 10.55 37.34 20.44
C ALA A 723 10.84 37.38 21.95
N GLY A 724 12.07 37.10 22.37
CA GLY A 724 12.49 36.91 23.78
C GLY A 724 12.30 38.09 24.75
N GLY A 725 11.73 39.21 24.31
CA GLY A 725 11.33 40.35 25.15
C GLY A 725 9.82 40.60 25.25
N ARG A 726 8.98 39.85 24.50
CA ARG A 726 7.52 39.97 24.52
C ARG A 726 6.94 39.12 25.66
N GLU A 727 5.85 39.57 26.29
CA GLU A 727 5.14 38.78 27.30
C GLU A 727 4.84 37.37 26.76
N ASN A 728 4.95 36.35 27.61
CA ASN A 728 4.67 34.95 27.26
C ASN A 728 5.53 34.38 26.12
N ALA A 729 6.70 34.96 25.83
CA ALA A 729 7.65 34.41 24.85
C ALA A 729 8.25 33.06 25.27
N ASP A 730 8.19 32.72 26.57
CA ASP A 730 8.61 31.44 27.12
C ASP A 730 7.80 30.24 26.60
N ILE A 731 6.62 30.45 25.99
CA ILE A 731 5.86 29.36 25.35
C ILE A 731 6.49 28.90 24.02
N CYS A 732 7.36 29.72 23.41
CA CYS A 732 8.05 29.36 22.18
C CYS A 732 9.21 28.41 22.49
N GLY A 733 9.44 27.45 21.60
CA GLY A 733 10.50 26.46 21.74
C GLY A 733 10.08 25.06 21.33
N GLU A 734 10.93 24.09 21.67
CA GLU A 734 10.77 22.68 21.33
C GLU A 734 9.97 21.93 22.40
N TYR A 735 8.96 21.19 21.95
CA TYR A 735 8.12 20.32 22.74
C TYR A 735 8.26 18.88 22.25
N LEU A 736 8.47 17.95 23.16
CA LEU A 736 8.57 16.53 22.86
C LEU A 736 7.28 15.81 23.20
N HIS A 737 6.91 14.84 22.38
CA HIS A 737 5.80 13.94 22.67
C HIS A 737 6.05 13.18 23.98
N ARG A 738 5.03 13.08 24.83
CA ARG A 738 5.09 12.44 26.17
C ARG A 738 3.96 11.45 26.43
N GLY A 739 3.15 11.13 25.43
CA GLY A 739 2.03 10.19 25.54
C GLY A 739 0.72 10.82 25.10
N HIS A 740 -0.38 10.17 25.46
CA HIS A 740 -1.73 10.59 25.05
C HIS A 740 -2.61 10.88 26.26
N VAL A 741 -3.46 11.90 26.13
CA VAL A 741 -4.52 12.22 27.08
C VAL A 741 -5.81 12.42 26.29
N HIS A 742 -6.88 11.74 26.68
CA HIS A 742 -8.16 11.69 25.95
C HIS A 742 -8.00 11.29 24.46
N GLY A 743 -7.10 10.34 24.16
CA GLY A 743 -6.86 9.87 22.80
C GLY A 743 -6.12 10.87 21.90
N ARG A 744 -5.65 12.01 22.45
CA ARG A 744 -4.88 13.04 21.73
C ARG A 744 -3.44 13.10 22.26
N PRO A 745 -2.45 13.40 21.40
CA PRO A 745 -1.05 13.49 21.82
C PRO A 745 -0.82 14.66 22.78
N VAL A 746 0.08 14.46 23.73
CA VAL A 746 0.55 15.47 24.68
C VAL A 746 2.02 15.74 24.43
N TYR A 747 2.35 17.02 24.39
CA TYR A 747 3.72 17.48 24.20
C TYR A 747 4.18 18.26 25.41
N ARG A 748 5.43 18.08 25.84
CA ARG A 748 6.02 18.83 26.94
C ARG A 748 7.22 19.60 26.45
N GLN A 749 7.28 20.88 26.79
CA GLN A 749 8.41 21.74 26.46
C GLN A 749 9.66 21.23 27.17
N GLN A 750 10.77 21.11 26.43
CA GLN A 750 12.03 20.67 27.02
C GLN A 750 12.49 21.66 28.11
N GLY A 751 12.84 21.15 29.30
CA GLY A 751 13.34 21.96 30.41
C GLY A 751 12.26 22.73 31.19
N SER A 752 10.97 22.57 30.86
CA SER A 752 9.87 23.24 31.55
C SER A 752 8.77 22.26 31.98
N ALA A 753 7.91 22.69 32.91
CA ALA A 753 6.64 22.01 33.17
C ALA A 753 5.60 22.30 32.08
N THR A 754 5.82 23.30 31.21
CA THR A 754 4.89 23.68 30.14
C THR A 754 4.55 22.50 29.25
N ALA A 755 3.25 22.25 29.04
CA ALA A 755 2.74 21.20 28.18
C ALA A 755 1.65 21.69 27.23
N ILE A 756 1.60 21.09 26.04
CA ILE A 756 0.50 21.19 25.09
C ILE A 756 -0.36 19.95 25.24
N ARG A 757 -1.65 20.14 25.45
CA ARG A 757 -2.63 19.06 25.60
C ARG A 757 -3.98 19.46 25.00
N TYR A 758 -4.82 18.48 24.74
CA TYR A 758 -6.18 18.72 24.29
C TYR A 758 -7.14 18.87 25.49
N TRP A 759 -8.07 19.82 25.39
CA TRP A 759 -9.13 20.04 26.36
C TRP A 759 -10.49 19.70 25.73
N PRO A 760 -11.07 18.52 26.02
CA PRO A 760 -12.24 18.01 25.31
C PRO A 760 -13.49 18.87 25.48
N SER A 761 -13.76 19.38 26.70
CA SER A 761 -15.03 20.06 27.03
C SER A 761 -15.27 21.33 26.22
N LEU A 762 -14.21 21.99 25.74
CA LEU A 762 -14.30 23.17 24.88
C LEU A 762 -13.67 22.97 23.50
N ARG A 763 -13.32 21.72 23.15
CA ARG A 763 -12.67 21.34 21.88
C ARG A 763 -11.53 22.30 21.51
N ARG A 764 -10.46 22.31 22.31
CA ARG A 764 -9.34 23.21 22.08
C ARG A 764 -8.01 22.61 22.53
N TRP A 765 -6.95 22.98 21.84
CA TRP A 765 -5.59 22.76 22.29
C TRP A 765 -5.21 23.83 23.32
N VAL A 766 -4.48 23.46 24.36
CA VAL A 766 -4.05 24.39 25.41
C VAL A 766 -2.57 24.25 25.69
N ILE A 767 -1.89 25.37 25.93
CA ILE A 767 -0.55 25.45 26.50
C ILE A 767 -0.70 25.75 28.00
N ASP A 768 -0.30 24.81 28.85
CA ASP A 768 -0.39 24.89 30.31
C ASP A 768 1.01 24.86 30.92
N ARG A 769 1.40 25.93 31.63
CA ARG A 769 2.72 26.05 32.26
C ARG A 769 2.97 25.06 33.40
N GLU A 770 1.91 24.56 34.02
CA GLU A 770 2.01 23.58 35.11
C GLU A 770 1.85 22.13 34.62
N GLY A 771 1.88 21.92 33.30
CA GLY A 771 1.91 20.60 32.68
C GLY A 771 0.53 20.00 32.44
N VAL A 772 0.45 18.68 32.61
CA VAL A 772 -0.77 17.91 32.31
C VAL A 772 -1.69 17.95 33.50
N ARG A 773 -2.59 18.94 33.54
CA ARG A 773 -3.65 19.05 34.54
C ARG A 773 -5.02 18.87 33.91
N ASP A 774 -5.94 18.31 34.66
CA ASP A 774 -7.35 18.28 34.28
C ASP A 774 -8.02 19.62 34.62
N SER A 775 -7.60 20.67 33.92
CA SER A 775 -8.05 22.04 34.13
C SER A 775 -8.11 22.80 32.82
N ASN A 776 -8.97 23.83 32.77
CA ASN A 776 -9.06 24.73 31.63
C ASN A 776 -8.12 25.95 31.73
N VAL A 777 -7.29 26.01 32.77
CA VAL A 777 -6.30 27.08 32.98
C VAL A 777 -5.15 26.90 32.00
N CYS A 778 -4.86 27.94 31.20
CA CYS A 778 -3.82 27.90 30.17
C CYS A 778 -3.27 29.30 29.89
N VAL A 779 -2.00 29.39 29.51
CA VAL A 779 -1.38 30.64 29.03
C VAL A 779 -1.78 30.93 27.59
N ALA A 780 -2.02 29.89 26.79
CA ALA A 780 -2.55 30.03 25.44
C ALA A 780 -3.47 28.87 25.08
N PHE A 781 -4.39 29.09 24.15
CA PHE A 781 -5.23 28.03 23.58
C PHE A 781 -5.46 28.23 22.09
N ALA A 782 -5.75 27.16 21.36
CA ALA A 782 -6.19 27.20 19.98
C ALA A 782 -7.50 26.42 19.84
N PRO A 783 -8.61 27.05 19.42
CA PRO A 783 -9.88 26.35 19.24
C PRO A 783 -9.78 25.34 18.10
N ASP A 784 -10.35 24.16 18.30
CA ASP A 784 -10.38 23.07 17.34
C ASP A 784 -11.83 22.87 16.84
N SER A 785 -12.14 23.48 15.70
CA SER A 785 -13.46 23.38 15.07
C SER A 785 -13.63 22.13 14.20
N ALA A 786 -12.54 21.45 13.84
CA ALA A 786 -12.52 20.35 12.88
C ALA A 786 -12.14 18.98 13.47
N ASP A 787 -12.01 18.90 14.80
CA ASP A 787 -11.59 17.69 15.52
C ASP A 787 -10.19 17.20 15.06
N LEU A 788 -9.28 18.15 14.94
CA LEU A 788 -7.93 17.98 14.44
C LEU A 788 -7.11 17.06 15.36
N ALA A 789 -6.42 16.10 14.74
CA ALA A 789 -5.63 15.09 15.46
C ALA A 789 -4.36 15.63 16.13
N HIS A 790 -3.88 16.81 15.73
CA HIS A 790 -2.56 17.29 16.11
C HIS A 790 -2.54 18.82 16.36
N PRO A 791 -1.82 19.31 17.38
CA PRO A 791 -1.73 20.74 17.70
C PRO A 791 -0.91 21.56 16.69
N ALA A 792 -0.37 20.96 15.63
CA ALA A 792 0.48 21.61 14.63
C ALA A 792 -0.25 21.94 13.33
N HIS A 793 -1.57 21.78 13.32
CA HIS A 793 -2.34 21.99 12.11
C HIS A 793 -2.30 23.48 11.69
N PRO A 794 -2.06 23.81 10.41
CA PRO A 794 -1.88 25.19 9.96
C PRO A 794 -3.08 26.12 10.19
N GLU A 795 -4.29 25.56 10.34
CA GLU A 795 -5.52 26.33 10.58
C GLU A 795 -5.71 26.72 12.06
N LEU A 796 -4.91 26.17 12.98
CA LEU A 796 -5.00 26.52 14.39
C LEU A 796 -4.42 27.91 14.64
N ILE A 797 -5.26 28.82 15.12
CA ILE A 797 -4.84 30.15 15.56
C ILE A 797 -4.68 30.11 17.08
N TRP A 798 -3.46 30.38 17.56
CA TRP A 798 -3.19 30.45 18.99
C TRP A 798 -3.65 31.79 19.57
N HIS A 799 -4.49 31.72 20.59
CA HIS A 799 -4.87 32.85 21.43
C HIS A 799 -4.02 32.84 22.69
N VAL A 800 -3.20 33.87 22.88
CA VAL A 800 -2.25 33.97 24.00
C VAL A 800 -2.75 35.03 24.99
N TRP A 801 -2.63 34.75 26.29
CA TRP A 801 -2.95 35.70 27.34
C TRP A 801 -2.10 36.98 27.20
N GLU A 802 -2.72 38.15 27.34
CA GLU A 802 -2.00 39.42 27.44
C GLU A 802 -2.45 40.19 28.70
N ALA A 803 -1.49 40.53 29.56
CA ALA A 803 -1.76 41.18 30.84
C ALA A 803 -2.39 42.58 30.67
N ALA A 804 -2.06 43.28 29.59
CA ALA A 804 -2.60 44.61 29.31
C ALA A 804 -4.11 44.58 28.98
N SER A 805 -4.57 43.55 28.27
CA SER A 805 -5.97 43.38 27.87
C SER A 805 -6.79 42.52 28.82
N GLN A 806 -6.13 41.81 29.74
CA GLN A 806 -6.76 40.83 30.65
C GLN A 806 -7.58 39.78 29.89
N ALA A 807 -7.13 39.40 28.68
CA ALA A 807 -7.80 38.46 27.81
C ALA A 807 -6.81 37.63 26.98
N HIS A 808 -7.25 36.48 26.47
CA HIS A 808 -6.53 35.76 25.41
C HIS A 808 -6.80 36.43 24.07
N VAL A 809 -5.76 36.96 23.45
CA VAL A 809 -5.81 37.65 22.16
C VAL A 809 -5.25 36.72 21.09
N ALA A 810 -5.91 36.66 19.93
CA ALA A 810 -5.41 35.91 18.78
C ALA A 810 -4.03 36.46 18.38
N ASP A 811 -3.04 35.59 18.30
CA ASP A 811 -1.67 35.93 17.92
C ASP A 811 -1.27 35.08 16.71
N SER A 812 -1.47 35.64 15.52
CA SER A 812 -1.14 34.97 14.26
C SER A 812 0.36 34.75 14.05
N GLU A 813 1.21 35.41 14.86
CA GLU A 813 2.65 35.14 14.84
C GLU A 813 2.95 33.81 15.53
N VAL A 814 2.11 33.38 16.48
CA VAL A 814 2.31 32.13 17.23
C VAL A 814 1.84 30.94 16.40
N ILE A 815 2.81 30.16 15.93
CA ILE A 815 2.59 29.03 15.03
C ILE A 815 3.20 27.78 15.63
N SER A 816 2.44 26.69 15.60
CA SER A 816 2.87 25.35 15.93
C SER A 816 3.22 24.56 14.67
N VAL A 817 4.37 23.87 14.66
CA VAL A 817 4.81 23.05 13.52
C VAL A 817 5.39 21.72 13.99
N ALA A 818 4.96 20.63 13.35
CA ALA A 818 5.49 19.28 13.56
C ALA A 818 6.55 19.02 12.49
N ALA A 819 7.79 19.35 12.78
CA ALA A 819 8.89 19.17 11.85
C ALA A 819 10.20 18.92 12.61
N PRO A 820 11.16 18.18 12.04
CA PRO A 820 12.47 18.01 12.65
C PRO A 820 13.17 19.35 12.86
N ARG A 821 13.89 19.49 13.97
CA ARG A 821 14.66 20.70 14.28
C ARG A 821 15.80 20.98 13.29
N THR A 822 16.45 19.93 12.83
CA THR A 822 17.58 20.03 11.89
C THR A 822 17.38 19.05 10.75
N VAL A 823 17.66 19.51 9.53
CA VAL A 823 17.77 18.66 8.35
C VAL A 823 19.14 18.90 7.72
N THR A 824 19.79 17.84 7.25
CA THR A 824 21.13 17.96 6.63
C THR A 824 21.03 17.59 5.17
N LEU A 825 21.45 18.50 4.29
CA LEU A 825 21.57 18.22 2.86
C LEU A 825 22.95 17.65 2.57
N VAL A 826 23.00 16.51 1.91
CA VAL A 826 24.24 15.79 1.56
C VAL A 826 24.18 15.26 0.14
N GLY A 827 25.35 14.98 -0.45
CA GLY A 827 25.47 14.27 -1.72
C GLY A 827 25.79 15.14 -2.94
N ARG A 828 25.77 16.48 -2.84
CA ARG A 828 26.23 17.34 -3.92
C ARG A 828 27.76 17.24 -4.04
N ALA A 829 28.28 16.71 -5.14
CA ALA A 829 29.70 16.38 -5.26
C ALA A 829 30.62 17.63 -5.29
N ALA A 830 31.87 17.44 -4.84
CA ALA A 830 32.86 18.50 -4.80
C ALA A 830 33.18 19.06 -6.20
N GLY A 831 33.22 20.39 -6.33
CA GLY A 831 33.49 21.10 -7.58
C GLY A 831 32.29 21.24 -8.52
N ARG A 832 31.09 20.81 -8.12
CA ARG A 832 29.83 21.04 -8.87
C ARG A 832 29.21 22.39 -8.50
N ASP A 833 28.37 22.92 -9.39
CA ASP A 833 27.58 24.11 -9.10
C ASP A 833 26.78 23.94 -7.81
N ALA A 834 26.71 24.98 -6.99
CA ALA A 834 26.00 24.98 -5.71
C ALA A 834 26.47 23.93 -4.68
N GLU A 835 27.69 23.36 -4.74
CA GLU A 835 28.21 22.44 -3.71
C GLU A 835 28.05 22.96 -2.26
N TYR A 836 28.18 24.27 -2.08
CA TYR A 836 28.07 24.95 -0.80
C TYR A 836 26.68 24.83 -0.12
N VAL A 837 25.67 24.29 -0.82
CA VAL A 837 24.35 23.97 -0.25
C VAL A 837 24.39 22.74 0.67
N ASN A 838 25.42 21.90 0.58
CA ASN A 838 25.62 20.79 1.49
C ASN A 838 25.84 21.30 2.92
N GLY A 839 25.23 20.62 3.87
CA GLY A 839 25.40 20.91 5.29
C GLY A 839 24.07 20.95 6.05
N PRO A 840 24.15 21.20 7.36
CA PRO A 840 22.98 21.26 8.23
C PRO A 840 22.20 22.57 8.01
N TYR A 841 20.88 22.44 7.98
CA TYR A 841 19.92 23.52 8.04
C TYR A 841 19.08 23.39 9.31
N GLU A 842 18.93 24.49 10.02
CA GLU A 842 18.16 24.57 11.26
C GLU A 842 16.80 25.19 11.02
N LEU A 843 15.77 24.63 11.64
CA LEU A 843 14.42 25.15 11.60
C LEU A 843 14.40 26.56 12.21
N ALA A 844 14.15 27.57 11.39
CA ALA A 844 14.25 28.96 11.80
C ALA A 844 12.89 29.61 12.05
N ARG A 845 11.90 29.31 11.18
CA ARG A 845 10.55 29.88 11.23
C ARG A 845 9.57 29.03 10.45
N VAL A 846 8.31 29.44 10.42
CA VAL A 846 7.27 28.91 9.55
C VAL A 846 6.87 29.99 8.55
N ALA A 847 6.65 29.61 7.30
CA ALA A 847 6.07 30.47 6.27
C ALA A 847 5.00 29.68 5.51
N HIS A 848 3.81 30.27 5.31
CA HIS A 848 2.68 29.60 4.64
C HIS A 848 2.31 28.23 5.25
N GLY A 849 2.38 28.09 6.58
CA GLY A 849 2.10 26.84 7.28
C GLY A 849 3.13 25.72 7.07
N ARG A 850 4.28 26.02 6.44
CA ARG A 850 5.38 25.06 6.20
C ARG A 850 6.67 25.50 6.91
N PRO A 851 7.50 24.55 7.38
CA PRO A 851 8.77 24.87 8.03
C PRO A 851 9.75 25.53 7.04
N VAL A 852 10.47 26.54 7.51
CA VAL A 852 11.57 27.19 6.80
C VAL A 852 12.86 26.90 7.55
N TYR A 853 13.80 26.27 6.85
CA TYR A 853 15.10 25.93 7.39
C TYR A 853 16.15 26.91 6.87
N VAL A 854 17.10 27.29 7.73
CA VAL A 854 18.21 28.19 7.39
C VAL A 854 19.51 27.42 7.52
N HIS A 855 20.35 27.49 6.49
CA HIS A 855 21.64 26.83 6.51
C HIS A 855 22.51 27.35 7.65
N ALA A 856 23.34 26.52 8.27
CA ALA A 856 24.18 26.92 9.40
C ALA A 856 25.17 28.07 9.09
N LYS A 857 25.45 28.34 7.79
CA LYS A 857 26.24 29.50 7.34
C LYS A 857 25.43 30.79 7.14
N GLY A 858 24.10 30.75 7.31
CA GLY A 858 23.21 31.91 7.40
C GLY A 858 22.64 32.48 6.09
N GLU A 859 23.24 32.18 4.95
CA GLU A 859 22.88 32.87 3.68
C GLU A 859 21.80 32.16 2.86
N LEU A 860 21.60 30.87 3.11
CA LEU A 860 20.73 29.97 2.34
C LEU A 860 19.57 29.47 3.19
N GLY A 861 18.45 29.19 2.56
CA GLY A 861 17.33 28.56 3.23
C GLY A 861 16.58 27.56 2.36
N ILE A 862 15.98 26.58 3.01
CA ILE A 862 15.02 25.65 2.40
C ILE A 862 13.62 26.12 2.79
N ARG A 863 12.79 26.42 1.80
CA ARG A 863 11.41 26.85 2.01
C ARG A 863 10.47 26.23 1.00
N TYR A 864 9.18 26.24 1.31
CA TYR A 864 8.13 25.84 0.40
C TYR A 864 7.61 27.04 -0.40
N PHE A 865 7.49 26.89 -1.71
CA PHE A 865 6.84 27.84 -2.61
C PHE A 865 5.39 27.39 -2.84
N GLN A 866 4.43 28.16 -2.32
CA GLN A 866 3.02 27.77 -2.29
C GLN A 866 2.37 27.79 -3.69
N GLU A 867 2.69 28.79 -4.51
CA GLU A 867 2.10 28.95 -5.86
C GLU A 867 2.52 27.82 -6.79
N GLU A 868 3.81 27.46 -6.78
CA GLU A 868 4.38 26.40 -7.62
C GLU A 868 4.42 25.03 -6.93
N ARG A 869 3.88 24.92 -5.71
CA ARG A 869 3.77 23.69 -4.91
C ARG A 869 5.07 22.87 -4.81
N ARG A 870 6.18 23.54 -4.54
CA ARG A 870 7.53 22.93 -4.57
C ARG A 870 8.38 23.34 -3.39
N TRP A 871 9.28 22.46 -2.96
CA TRP A 871 10.36 22.82 -2.04
C TRP A 871 11.51 23.46 -2.83
N ALA A 872 12.18 24.46 -2.24
CA ALA A 872 13.30 25.11 -2.90
C ALA A 872 14.41 25.55 -1.94
N ILE A 873 15.63 25.49 -2.45
CA ILE A 873 16.82 26.08 -1.84
C ILE A 873 17.02 27.46 -2.45
N VAL A 874 17.00 28.48 -1.60
CA VAL A 874 17.03 29.88 -2.00
C VAL A 874 18.10 30.65 -1.24
N TRP A 875 18.55 31.77 -1.82
CA TRP A 875 19.25 32.80 -1.09
C TRP A 875 18.25 33.61 -0.28
N LEU A 876 18.43 33.69 1.03
CA LEU A 876 17.46 34.39 1.89
C LEU A 876 17.44 35.92 1.67
N ALA A 877 18.51 36.47 1.11
CA ALA A 877 18.63 37.90 0.80
C ALA A 877 18.01 38.31 -0.56
N GLN A 878 17.67 37.35 -1.43
CA GLN A 878 17.14 37.61 -2.78
C GLN A 878 15.74 37.02 -2.91
N ASP A 879 14.71 37.80 -2.57
CA ASP A 879 13.31 37.37 -2.71
C ASP A 879 12.74 37.78 -4.08
N ASN A 880 13.35 37.27 -5.15
CA ASN A 880 12.98 37.58 -6.54
C ASN A 880 12.48 36.34 -7.32
N GLY A 881 12.12 35.26 -6.61
CA GLY A 881 11.67 34.01 -7.23
C GLY A 881 12.79 33.14 -7.83
N THR A 882 14.07 33.49 -7.65
CA THR A 882 15.18 32.63 -8.08
C THR A 882 15.50 31.57 -7.02
N CYS A 883 15.74 30.33 -7.46
CA CYS A 883 16.15 29.23 -6.60
C CYS A 883 17.41 28.55 -7.17
N LEU A 884 18.23 28.02 -6.27
CA LEU A 884 19.42 27.23 -6.61
C LEU A 884 19.06 25.79 -6.95
N ALA A 885 18.06 25.29 -6.23
CA ALA A 885 17.49 23.97 -6.44
C ALA A 885 16.01 23.97 -6.05
N TYR A 886 15.24 23.07 -6.66
CA TYR A 886 13.86 22.80 -6.26
C TYR A 886 13.55 21.31 -6.25
N SER A 887 12.42 20.93 -5.66
CA SER A 887 11.85 19.59 -5.70
C SER A 887 10.34 19.66 -5.93
N GLU A 888 9.84 18.88 -6.88
CA GLU A 888 8.43 18.82 -7.33
C GLU A 888 7.47 18.14 -6.33
N SER A 889 7.97 17.70 -5.17
CA SER A 889 7.14 16.91 -4.23
C SER A 889 6.13 17.80 -3.48
N SER A 890 4.91 17.88 -4.01
CA SER A 890 3.84 18.81 -3.58
C SER A 890 3.18 18.50 -2.24
N ASN A 891 3.34 17.28 -1.72
CA ASN A 891 2.54 16.80 -0.58
C ASN A 891 3.35 16.62 0.71
N LEU A 892 4.68 16.73 0.67
CA LEU A 892 5.53 16.51 1.85
C LEU A 892 5.45 17.70 2.83
N GLU A 893 5.29 17.39 4.12
CA GLU A 893 5.14 18.41 5.16
C GLU A 893 6.43 19.13 5.54
N HIS A 894 7.57 18.46 5.40
CA HIS A 894 8.90 19.02 5.65
C HIS A 894 9.91 18.44 4.64
N PRO A 895 11.03 19.12 4.37
CA PRO A 895 11.96 18.75 3.32
C PRO A 895 12.92 17.61 3.71
N GLY A 896 12.75 17.00 4.89
CA GLY A 896 13.65 15.99 5.46
C GLY A 896 13.33 14.56 5.04
N HIS A 897 12.37 14.37 4.15
CA HIS A 897 11.99 13.05 3.64
C HIS A 897 13.00 12.55 2.59
N ILE A 898 13.36 11.27 2.70
CA ILE A 898 14.39 10.65 1.84
C ILE A 898 13.98 10.53 0.36
N GLU A 899 12.68 10.61 0.07
CA GLU A 899 12.13 10.56 -1.28
C GLU A 899 12.23 11.91 -2.02
N LEU A 900 12.64 12.97 -1.33
CA LEU A 900 12.72 14.31 -1.90
C LEU A 900 13.94 14.40 -2.83
N GLU A 901 13.67 14.35 -4.14
CA GLU A 901 14.69 14.48 -5.19
C GLU A 901 14.90 15.96 -5.53
N TRP A 902 16.16 16.41 -5.51
CA TRP A 902 16.53 17.79 -5.78
C TRP A 902 16.97 17.98 -7.24
N MET A 903 16.40 19.00 -7.87
CA MET A 903 16.75 19.51 -9.19
C MET A 903 17.64 20.73 -9.00
N PHE A 904 18.90 20.69 -9.44
CA PHE A 904 19.85 21.80 -9.33
C PHE A 904 20.04 22.53 -10.66
N TRP A 905 20.16 23.86 -10.60
CA TRP A 905 20.54 24.64 -11.79
C TRP A 905 21.99 24.34 -12.17
N GLU A 906 22.21 23.85 -13.39
CA GLU A 906 23.55 23.61 -13.94
C GLU A 906 23.91 24.71 -14.95
N THR A 907 24.85 25.58 -14.59
CA THR A 907 25.22 26.78 -15.37
C THR A 907 25.72 26.42 -16.76
N GLN A 908 26.42 25.30 -16.92
CA GLN A 908 26.91 24.85 -18.23
C GLN A 908 25.78 24.39 -19.16
N LEU A 909 24.69 23.84 -18.60
CA LEU A 909 23.57 23.30 -19.36
C LEU A 909 22.41 24.29 -19.46
N GLN A 910 22.44 25.39 -18.72
CA GLN A 910 21.38 26.40 -18.63
C GLN A 910 20.00 25.77 -18.33
N THR A 911 19.98 24.73 -17.48
CA THR A 911 18.76 24.01 -17.12
C THR A 911 18.88 23.36 -15.74
N PHE A 912 17.74 23.03 -15.15
CA PHE A 912 17.70 22.25 -13.91
C PHE A 912 17.88 20.76 -14.20
N CYS A 913 18.84 20.13 -13.52
CA CYS A 913 19.13 18.71 -13.64
C CYS A 913 18.92 18.02 -12.30
N ALA A 914 18.33 16.82 -12.33
CA ALA A 914 18.25 15.98 -11.15
C ALA A 914 19.67 15.62 -10.67
N ASP A 915 19.88 15.66 -9.35
CA ASP A 915 21.09 15.13 -8.73
C ASP A 915 20.71 13.93 -7.83
N PRO A 916 20.75 12.70 -8.37
CA PRO A 916 20.30 11.51 -7.65
C PRO A 916 21.13 11.18 -6.41
N ALA A 917 22.33 11.73 -6.27
CA ALA A 917 23.16 11.55 -5.07
C ALA A 917 22.74 12.48 -3.93
N THR A 918 22.04 13.58 -4.25
CA THR A 918 21.68 14.59 -3.26
C THR A 918 20.41 14.22 -2.50
N ARG A 919 20.48 14.25 -1.16
CA ARG A 919 19.35 13.97 -0.26
C ARG A 919 19.33 14.95 0.90
N THR A 920 18.14 15.24 1.39
CA THR A 920 17.95 15.91 2.68
C THR A 920 17.56 14.86 3.71
N LEU A 921 18.32 14.79 4.81
CA LEU A 921 18.20 13.74 5.82
C LEU A 921 17.95 14.33 7.20
N VAL A 922 17.11 13.66 7.99
CA VAL A 922 16.95 13.92 9.43
C VAL A 922 17.98 13.09 10.18
N ALA A 923 19.23 13.55 10.20
CA ALA A 923 20.32 12.85 10.86
C ALA A 923 21.42 13.82 11.31
N PRO A 924 22.14 13.53 12.40
CA PRO A 924 23.31 14.30 12.80
C PRO A 924 24.32 14.36 11.67
N SER A 925 24.94 15.52 11.47
CA SER A 925 25.98 15.73 10.45
C SER A 925 27.31 15.05 10.82
N VAL A 926 27.54 14.82 12.11
CA VAL A 926 28.73 14.11 12.63
C VAL A 926 28.30 13.20 13.79
N VAL A 927 28.79 11.96 13.76
CA VAL A 927 28.72 11.01 14.88
C VAL A 927 30.12 10.60 15.31
N ARG A 928 30.29 10.20 16.56
CA ARG A 928 31.60 9.88 17.14
C ARG A 928 31.57 8.54 17.84
N ILE A 929 32.44 7.62 17.44
CA ILE A 929 32.70 6.38 18.19
C ILE A 929 33.85 6.65 19.15
N LEU A 930 33.62 6.34 20.43
CA LEU A 930 34.55 6.56 21.53
C LEU A 930 34.61 5.32 22.41
N GLY A 931 35.69 5.18 23.17
CA GLY A 931 35.79 4.22 24.28
C GLY A 931 36.68 3.01 24.04
N ARG A 932 37.04 2.70 22.78
CA ARG A 932 38.01 1.62 22.52
C ARG A 932 39.42 2.08 22.90
N ARG A 933 40.18 1.30 23.68
CA ARG A 933 41.53 1.71 24.13
C ARG A 933 42.51 1.74 22.95
N PRO A 934 43.48 2.68 22.87
CA PRO A 934 44.42 2.78 21.75
C PRO A 934 45.20 1.50 21.46
N GLU A 935 45.51 0.71 22.49
CA GLU A 935 46.26 -0.54 22.39
C GLU A 935 45.37 -1.76 22.06
N ALA A 936 44.05 -1.59 22.07
CA ALA A 936 43.10 -2.67 21.84
C ALA A 936 42.91 -2.94 20.33
N GLU A 937 42.55 -4.18 19.99
CA GLU A 937 42.23 -4.52 18.60
C GLU A 937 41.05 -3.69 18.10
N ASN A 938 41.12 -3.30 16.82
CA ASN A 938 40.14 -2.43 16.16
C ASN A 938 39.98 -1.04 16.82
N ALA A 939 40.95 -0.54 17.61
CA ALA A 939 40.94 0.83 18.13
C ALA A 939 40.74 1.93 17.08
N ARG A 940 41.08 1.63 15.82
CA ARG A 940 40.86 2.50 14.64
C ARG A 940 39.40 2.84 14.36
N ILE A 941 38.43 2.12 14.95
CA ILE A 941 37.00 2.49 14.86
C ILE A 941 36.69 3.79 15.61
N ASN A 942 37.52 4.18 16.58
CA ASN A 942 37.33 5.46 17.27
C ASN A 942 37.55 6.63 16.31
N GLY A 943 36.73 7.66 16.47
CA GLY A 943 36.88 8.90 15.71
C GLY A 943 35.55 9.55 15.36
N SER A 944 35.65 10.66 14.64
CA SER A 944 34.49 11.38 14.12
C SER A 944 34.18 10.91 12.70
N TYR A 945 32.94 10.51 12.46
CA TYR A 945 32.41 10.13 11.17
C TYR A 945 31.42 11.20 10.73
N SER A 946 31.61 11.70 9.51
CA SER A 946 30.76 12.74 8.91
C SER A 946 29.72 12.08 8.02
N LEU A 947 28.49 12.60 8.08
CA LEU A 947 27.40 12.14 7.23
C LEU A 947 27.79 12.34 5.76
N ALA A 948 27.77 11.26 4.99
CA ALA A 948 28.23 11.24 3.60
C ALA A 948 27.11 11.02 2.59
N GLY A 949 26.00 10.40 3.02
CA GLY A 949 24.90 10.06 2.12
C GLY A 949 23.97 9.04 2.74
N VAL A 950 23.38 8.22 1.88
CA VAL A 950 22.42 7.17 2.23
C VAL A 950 22.90 5.83 1.70
N ILE A 951 22.81 4.78 2.52
CA ILE A 951 22.99 3.38 2.11
C ILE A 951 21.80 2.60 2.68
N GLU A 952 21.14 1.79 1.84
CA GLU A 952 19.95 0.99 2.23
C GLU A 952 18.85 1.83 2.91
N GLY A 953 18.59 3.04 2.40
CA GLY A 953 17.56 3.93 2.93
C GLY A 953 17.89 4.56 4.29
N ARG A 954 19.10 4.38 4.83
CA ARG A 954 19.55 4.94 6.11
C ARG A 954 20.80 5.82 5.97
N PRO A 955 21.03 6.78 6.90
CA PRO A 955 22.23 7.61 6.92
C PRO A 955 23.54 6.81 6.92
N ALA A 956 24.48 7.17 6.06
CA ALA A 956 25.81 6.58 6.00
C ALA A 956 26.87 7.62 6.40
N TYR A 957 27.84 7.21 7.22
CA TYR A 957 28.86 8.10 7.78
C TYR A 957 30.28 7.64 7.44
N VAL A 958 31.12 8.54 6.96
CA VAL A 958 32.52 8.24 6.62
C VAL A 958 33.46 8.96 7.58
N GLN A 959 34.53 8.31 8.01
CA GLN A 959 35.58 8.97 8.77
C GLN A 959 36.52 9.72 7.81
N PRO A 960 36.60 11.06 7.87
CA PRO A 960 37.36 11.86 6.91
C PRO A 960 38.83 11.42 6.80
N GLY A 961 39.35 11.37 5.57
CA GLY A 961 40.73 10.96 5.30
C GLY A 961 41.02 9.47 5.46
N THR A 962 40.00 8.64 5.74
CA THR A 962 40.12 7.19 5.85
C THR A 962 39.12 6.49 4.91
N ARG A 963 39.14 5.16 4.90
CA ARG A 963 38.11 4.34 4.23
C ARG A 963 37.06 3.79 5.21
N HIS A 964 37.05 4.28 6.45
CA HIS A 964 36.12 3.74 7.44
C HIS A 964 34.71 4.28 7.22
N LEU A 965 33.73 3.40 7.32
CA LEU A 965 32.33 3.67 7.01
C LEU A 965 31.45 3.11 8.13
N ILE A 966 30.46 3.89 8.55
CA ILE A 966 29.32 3.41 9.32
C ILE A 966 28.12 3.35 8.38
N ARG A 967 27.50 2.18 8.25
CA ARG A 967 26.29 1.98 7.44
C ARG A 967 25.30 1.10 8.17
N TYR A 968 24.05 1.15 7.73
CA TYR A 968 23.04 0.19 8.13
C TYR A 968 23.11 -1.08 7.27
N SER A 969 22.66 -2.20 7.82
CA SER A 969 22.41 -3.46 7.13
C SER A 969 20.98 -3.90 7.44
N SER A 970 20.12 -3.81 6.43
CA SER A 970 18.72 -4.27 6.47
C SER A 970 18.62 -5.78 6.70
N ARG A 971 19.60 -6.55 6.21
CA ARG A 971 19.66 -8.01 6.39
C ARG A 971 19.75 -8.44 7.84
N SER A 972 20.48 -7.68 8.67
CA SER A 972 20.75 -8.05 10.07
C SER A 972 20.17 -7.06 11.08
N ASP A 973 19.47 -6.03 10.61
CA ASP A 973 18.99 -4.88 11.38
C ASP A 973 20.07 -4.28 12.30
N ARG A 974 21.24 -3.98 11.72
CA ARG A 974 22.43 -3.53 12.45
C ARG A 974 23.09 -2.31 11.84
N TRP A 975 23.67 -1.48 12.70
CA TRP A 975 24.70 -0.52 12.34
C TRP A 975 26.06 -1.22 12.31
N LEU A 976 26.79 -1.09 11.21
CA LEU A 976 28.07 -1.74 10.97
C LEU A 976 29.16 -0.69 10.80
N VAL A 977 30.33 -0.92 11.40
CA VAL A 977 31.56 -0.14 11.17
C VAL A 977 32.50 -0.97 10.32
N GLU A 978 32.69 -0.57 9.07
CA GLU A 978 33.64 -1.17 8.14
C GLU A 978 34.95 -0.40 8.16
N THR A 979 36.08 -1.09 8.29
CA THR A 979 37.40 -0.44 8.36
C THR A 979 38.29 -0.70 7.14
N ASP A 980 37.90 -1.62 6.25
CA ASP A 980 38.64 -1.93 5.03
C ASP A 980 38.12 -1.13 3.81
N GLY A 981 36.97 -0.46 3.94
CA GLY A 981 36.27 0.24 2.85
C GLY A 981 35.77 -0.69 1.74
N LEU A 982 35.19 -0.08 0.69
CA LEU A 982 34.66 -0.74 -0.51
C LEU A 982 35.77 -1.33 -1.40
N VAL A 983 36.44 -2.41 -0.97
CA VAL A 983 37.29 -3.24 -1.85
C VAL A 983 36.86 -4.69 -1.73
N GLU A 984 36.43 -5.28 -2.85
CA GLU A 984 36.15 -6.71 -2.91
C GLU A 984 37.41 -7.54 -2.60
N PRO A 985 37.33 -8.55 -1.71
CA PRO A 985 38.46 -9.44 -1.49
C PRO A 985 38.77 -10.28 -2.74
N SER A 986 40.06 -10.57 -2.96
CA SER A 986 40.51 -11.39 -4.09
C SER A 986 39.93 -12.81 -4.05
N LEU A 987 39.72 -13.42 -5.21
CA LEU A 987 39.13 -14.75 -5.35
C LEU A 987 39.93 -15.83 -4.60
N ALA A 988 41.26 -15.74 -4.61
CA ALA A 988 42.13 -16.68 -3.90
C ALA A 988 41.96 -16.61 -2.37
N THR A 989 41.76 -15.41 -1.83
CA THR A 989 41.49 -15.19 -0.41
C THR A 989 40.10 -15.67 -0.01
N LYS A 990 39.08 -15.44 -0.87
CA LYS A 990 37.72 -15.98 -0.70
C LYS A 990 37.71 -17.52 -0.67
N LEU A 991 38.49 -18.16 -1.56
CA LEU A 991 38.64 -19.62 -1.61
C LEU A 991 39.40 -20.19 -0.41
N TYR A 992 40.47 -19.53 0.06
CA TYR A 992 41.26 -20.00 1.21
C TYR A 992 40.43 -20.02 2.50
N HIS A 993 39.53 -19.03 2.69
CA HIS A 993 38.66 -18.97 3.87
C HIS A 993 37.43 -19.90 3.79
N TRP A 994 36.93 -20.19 2.59
CA TRP A 994 35.88 -21.19 2.38
C TRP A 994 36.32 -22.60 2.80
N VAL A 995 37.51 -23.03 2.36
CA VAL A 995 38.04 -24.39 2.63
C VAL A 995 38.23 -24.66 4.13
N PHE A 996 38.50 -23.63 4.93
CA PHE A 996 38.79 -23.79 6.36
C PHE A 996 37.74 -23.19 7.30
N GLY A 997 36.70 -22.51 6.80
CA GLY A 997 35.73 -21.76 7.60
C GLY A 997 34.24 -21.84 7.19
N GLY A 998 33.91 -22.42 6.03
CA GLY A 998 32.52 -22.81 5.71
C GLY A 998 31.52 -21.71 5.31
N ASP A 999 31.95 -20.47 5.03
CA ASP A 999 31.06 -19.37 4.62
C ASP A 999 31.44 -18.82 3.22
N LEU A 1000 30.47 -18.79 2.29
CA LEU A 1000 30.65 -18.39 0.87
C LEU A 1000 30.19 -16.96 0.55
N ASN A 1001 29.37 -16.35 1.41
CA ASN A 1001 28.73 -15.05 1.13
C ASN A 1001 29.25 -13.99 2.09
N GLY A 1002 30.51 -13.58 1.88
CA GLY A 1002 31.23 -12.57 2.67
C GLY A 1002 30.31 -11.76 3.58
N GLY A 1003 30.25 -12.17 4.86
CA GLY A 1003 29.25 -11.70 5.81
C GLY A 1003 29.29 -10.19 6.05
N ASP A 1004 28.51 -9.71 7.02
CA ASP A 1004 28.63 -8.35 7.58
C ASP A 1004 30.05 -8.16 8.15
N ARG A 1005 31.01 -7.88 7.25
CA ARG A 1005 32.44 -7.85 7.52
C ARG A 1005 32.75 -6.49 8.13
N CYS A 1006 32.37 -6.34 9.39
CA CYS A 1006 32.55 -5.13 10.14
C CYS A 1006 33.60 -5.33 11.24
N ALA A 1007 34.34 -4.27 11.57
CA ALA A 1007 35.16 -4.21 12.75
C ALA A 1007 34.31 -4.12 14.03
N ALA A 1008 33.11 -3.54 13.92
CA ALA A 1008 32.14 -3.49 15.01
C ALA A 1008 30.70 -3.43 14.46
N TYR A 1009 29.73 -3.90 15.24
CA TYR A 1009 28.31 -3.71 14.96
C TYR A 1009 27.53 -3.30 16.22
N ALA A 1010 26.37 -2.67 16.03
CA ALA A 1010 25.35 -2.47 17.05
C ALA A 1010 23.97 -2.81 16.47
N ASN A 1011 23.11 -3.48 17.23
CA ASN A 1011 21.71 -3.73 16.81
C ASN A 1011 20.97 -2.39 16.68
N ALA A 1012 20.29 -2.16 15.56
CA ALA A 1012 19.71 -0.85 15.28
C ALA A 1012 18.59 -0.49 16.26
N SER A 1013 17.80 -1.46 16.73
CA SER A 1013 16.78 -1.27 17.79
C SER A 1013 15.83 -0.09 17.50
N ALA A 1014 15.36 0.03 16.26
CA ALA A 1014 14.58 1.16 15.74
C ALA A 1014 15.28 2.54 15.70
N SER A 1015 16.58 2.62 16.02
CA SER A 1015 17.37 3.85 15.92
C SER A 1015 17.57 4.26 14.46
N GLU A 1016 17.17 5.49 14.12
CA GLU A 1016 17.27 6.02 12.75
C GLU A 1016 18.71 6.35 12.31
N HIS A 1017 19.60 6.57 13.28
CA HIS A 1017 21.02 6.84 13.07
C HIS A 1017 21.88 6.17 14.16
N PRO A 1018 23.20 5.97 13.95
CA PRO A 1018 24.06 5.30 14.92
C PRO A 1018 24.51 6.21 16.07
N GLY A 1019 24.33 7.54 15.95
CA GLY A 1019 24.80 8.54 16.91
C GLY A 1019 24.04 8.59 18.23
N THR A 1020 24.01 7.50 18.99
CA THR A 1020 23.42 7.48 20.32
C THR A 1020 24.17 6.55 21.28
N THR A 1021 24.34 7.02 22.52
CA THR A 1021 25.01 6.27 23.60
C THR A 1021 24.18 5.09 24.13
N LYS A 1022 22.93 4.93 23.66
CA LYS A 1022 22.06 3.80 23.99
C LYS A 1022 22.43 2.52 23.23
N LEU A 1023 23.12 2.65 22.10
CA LEU A 1023 23.55 1.50 21.31
C LEU A 1023 24.79 0.85 21.91
N GLU A 1024 24.70 -0.46 22.16
CA GLU A 1024 25.82 -1.29 22.58
C GLU A 1024 26.57 -1.81 21.36
N TRP A 1025 27.88 -1.56 21.32
CA TRP A 1025 28.74 -1.95 20.22
C TRP A 1025 29.46 -3.25 20.55
N SER A 1026 29.38 -4.20 19.63
CA SER A 1026 30.14 -5.45 19.65
C SER A 1026 31.30 -5.35 18.67
N ILE A 1027 32.53 -5.59 19.13
CA ILE A 1027 33.78 -5.38 18.37
C ILE A 1027 34.39 -6.74 18.04
N TRP A 1028 34.87 -6.91 16.82
CA TRP A 1028 35.57 -8.13 16.41
C TRP A 1028 36.95 -8.23 17.10
N GLU A 1029 37.26 -9.37 17.71
CA GLU A 1029 38.59 -9.67 18.25
C GLU A 1029 39.18 -10.92 17.56
N SER A 1030 40.19 -10.73 16.70
CA SER A 1030 40.82 -11.80 15.91
C SER A 1030 41.47 -12.86 16.79
N LYS A 1031 41.97 -12.51 17.98
CA LYS A 1031 42.52 -13.49 18.93
C LYS A 1031 41.46 -14.46 19.47
N ARG A 1032 40.20 -14.04 19.54
CA ARG A 1032 39.07 -14.85 20.05
C ARG A 1032 38.21 -15.42 18.93
N GLY A 1033 38.32 -14.88 17.72
CA GLY A 1033 37.55 -15.29 16.55
C GLY A 1033 36.06 -14.98 16.67
N CYS A 1034 35.68 -13.99 17.48
CA CYS A 1034 34.28 -13.63 17.71
C CYS A 1034 34.13 -12.13 18.03
N PHE A 1035 32.88 -11.64 17.96
CA PHE A 1035 32.52 -10.32 18.43
C PHE A 1035 32.32 -10.31 19.96
N ILE A 1036 32.89 -9.31 20.62
CA ILE A 1036 32.76 -9.08 22.05
C ILE A 1036 32.03 -7.76 22.27
N SER A 1037 30.95 -7.78 23.06
CA SER A 1037 30.30 -6.56 23.52
C SER A 1037 31.25 -5.77 24.40
N ASP A 1038 31.51 -4.51 24.05
CA ASP A 1038 32.36 -3.60 24.82
C ASP A 1038 31.50 -2.45 25.39
N PRO A 1039 31.19 -2.46 26.69
CA PRO A 1039 30.34 -1.44 27.30
C PRO A 1039 31.02 -0.06 27.37
N GLU A 1040 32.34 0.03 27.18
CA GLU A 1040 33.04 1.31 27.11
C GLU A 1040 32.88 1.95 25.72
N VAL A 1041 32.62 1.15 24.66
CA VAL A 1041 32.47 1.65 23.30
C VAL A 1041 31.06 2.17 23.05
N ARG A 1042 30.95 3.48 22.75
CA ARG A 1042 29.69 4.14 22.44
C ARG A 1042 29.83 5.04 21.23
N CYS A 1043 28.74 5.19 20.49
CA CYS A 1043 28.60 6.22 19.48
C CYS A 1043 27.81 7.41 20.07
N THR A 1044 28.13 8.64 19.73
CA THR A 1044 27.48 9.84 20.29
C THR A 1044 27.54 11.02 19.33
N THR A 1045 26.66 12.01 19.55
CA THR A 1045 26.70 13.31 18.88
C THR A 1045 27.41 14.39 19.69
N ALA A 1046 27.87 14.07 20.92
CA ALA A 1046 28.47 15.02 21.85
C ALA A 1046 29.61 15.87 21.24
N PRO A 1047 29.67 17.19 21.54
CA PRO A 1047 30.68 18.09 21.00
C PRO A 1047 32.09 17.73 21.48
N VAL A 1048 33.11 18.10 20.69
CA VAL A 1048 34.52 17.78 21.02
C VAL A 1048 35.07 18.58 22.19
N ALA A 1049 34.44 19.71 22.53
CA ALA A 1049 34.83 20.53 23.66
C ALA A 1049 33.61 21.23 24.25
N LEU A 1050 33.67 21.51 25.54
CA LEU A 1050 32.73 22.36 26.27
C LEU A 1050 33.52 23.47 26.95
N GLN A 1051 32.94 24.66 27.03
CA GLN A 1051 33.52 25.76 27.78
C GLN A 1051 32.68 26.08 29.00
N VAL A 1052 33.31 26.09 30.17
CA VAL A 1052 32.68 26.50 31.44
C VAL A 1052 33.09 27.93 31.76
N CYS A 1053 32.11 28.82 31.91
CA CYS A 1053 32.33 30.26 32.11
C CYS A 1053 31.58 30.79 33.36
N GLY A 1054 31.95 32.01 33.79
CA GLY A 1054 31.13 32.82 34.70
C GLY A 1054 31.52 32.83 36.18
N ARG A 1055 32.57 32.12 36.61
CA ARG A 1055 33.00 32.08 38.02
C ARG A 1055 34.34 32.77 38.33
N ALA A 1056 34.66 33.87 37.64
CA ALA A 1056 35.90 34.60 37.92
C ALA A 1056 35.94 35.10 39.38
N ARG A 1057 37.10 34.96 40.06
CA ARG A 1057 37.34 35.39 41.45
C ARG A 1057 36.42 34.78 42.53
N ARG A 1058 35.95 33.55 42.34
CA ARG A 1058 35.12 32.81 43.33
C ARG A 1058 35.80 31.51 43.77
N GLU A 1059 35.30 30.92 44.85
CA GLU A 1059 35.65 29.54 45.19
C GLU A 1059 35.35 28.60 44.00
N ASN A 1060 36.25 27.62 43.79
CA ASN A 1060 36.26 26.74 42.64
C ASN A 1060 36.43 27.44 41.27
N GLU A 1061 37.05 28.64 41.20
CA GLU A 1061 37.36 29.32 39.92
C GLU A 1061 38.13 28.42 38.93
N PHE A 1062 38.89 27.46 39.44
CA PHE A 1062 39.59 26.46 38.64
C PHE A 1062 38.67 25.63 37.74
N ILE A 1063 37.35 25.62 37.96
CA ILE A 1063 36.40 24.91 37.09
C ILE A 1063 36.13 25.65 35.78
N ASN A 1064 36.43 26.95 35.67
CA ASN A 1064 36.25 27.69 34.41
C ASN A 1064 37.29 27.23 33.36
N GLY A 1065 36.95 27.34 32.08
CA GLY A 1065 37.84 27.05 30.96
C GLY A 1065 37.31 25.93 30.07
N ASP A 1066 38.16 25.51 29.14
CA ASP A 1066 37.79 24.55 28.10
C ASP A 1066 38.03 23.11 28.59
N TYR A 1067 37.02 22.28 28.43
CA TYR A 1067 37.06 20.84 28.68
C TYR A 1067 36.95 20.12 27.34
N GLN A 1068 37.83 19.16 27.10
CA GLN A 1068 37.86 18.38 25.87
C GLN A 1068 37.20 17.02 26.09
N LEU A 1069 36.46 16.55 25.10
CA LEU A 1069 35.84 15.23 25.13
C LEU A 1069 36.91 14.15 25.27
N ALA A 1070 36.85 13.38 26.36
CA ALA A 1070 37.95 12.50 26.76
C ALA A 1070 37.60 11.01 26.67
N GLY A 1071 36.32 10.63 26.76
CA GLY A 1071 35.90 9.25 26.58
C GLY A 1071 34.52 8.96 27.16
N ILE A 1072 34.28 7.70 27.51
CA ILE A 1072 33.05 7.19 28.10
C ILE A 1072 33.30 6.80 29.57
N HIS A 1073 32.40 7.18 30.46
CA HIS A 1073 32.37 6.82 31.87
C HIS A 1073 30.93 6.51 32.28
N LEU A 1074 30.70 5.32 32.87
CA LEU A 1074 29.35 4.84 33.26
C LEU A 1074 28.32 4.92 32.11
N GLY A 1075 28.74 4.59 30.88
CA GLY A 1075 27.89 4.57 29.69
C GLY A 1075 27.56 5.94 29.08
N ARG A 1076 28.11 7.04 29.61
CA ARG A 1076 27.95 8.41 29.09
C ARG A 1076 29.30 9.06 28.80
N VAL A 1077 29.31 10.13 28.01
CA VAL A 1077 30.56 10.85 27.73
C VAL A 1077 31.11 11.55 28.97
N PHE A 1078 32.41 11.76 29.04
CA PHE A 1078 33.02 12.67 30.00
C PHE A 1078 34.04 13.58 29.31
N TYR A 1079 34.24 14.76 29.89
CA TYR A 1079 35.17 15.76 29.40
C TYR A 1079 36.29 15.98 30.41
N HIS A 1080 37.49 16.27 29.92
CA HIS A 1080 38.68 16.53 30.73
C HIS A 1080 39.24 17.91 30.42
N LYS A 1081 39.59 18.66 31.46
CA LYS A 1081 40.23 19.96 31.30
C LYS A 1081 41.75 19.78 31.07
N PRO A 1082 42.30 20.21 29.92
CA PRO A 1082 43.73 20.08 29.66
C PRO A 1082 44.58 20.75 30.75
N GLY A 1083 45.57 20.02 31.27
CA GLY A 1083 46.48 20.53 32.29
C GLY A 1083 45.95 20.54 33.73
N SER A 1084 44.74 20.02 34.01
CA SER A 1084 44.25 19.80 35.37
C SER A 1084 43.68 18.38 35.54
N GLN A 1085 43.30 17.99 36.77
CA GLN A 1085 42.57 16.75 37.06
C GLN A 1085 41.05 16.93 36.91
N SER A 1086 40.60 18.09 36.42
CA SER A 1086 39.20 18.45 36.43
C SER A 1086 38.45 17.75 35.30
N VAL A 1087 37.32 17.13 35.60
CA VAL A 1087 36.48 16.43 34.64
C VAL A 1087 35.02 16.83 34.74
N ILE A 1088 34.28 16.71 33.65
CA ILE A 1088 32.82 16.75 33.63
C ILE A 1088 32.32 15.34 33.36
N ARG A 1089 31.57 14.73 34.29
CA ARG A 1089 31.12 13.33 34.23
C ARG A 1089 29.66 13.17 34.63
N PHE A 1090 29.00 12.12 34.16
CA PHE A 1090 27.62 11.81 34.54
C PHE A 1090 27.53 10.98 35.83
N TRP A 1091 26.50 11.24 36.64
CA TRP A 1091 26.18 10.48 37.85
C TRP A 1091 24.76 9.89 37.77
N PRO A 1092 24.63 8.56 37.54
CA PRO A 1092 23.33 7.92 37.29
C PRO A 1092 22.35 8.00 38.46
N ALA A 1093 22.81 7.87 39.71
CA ALA A 1093 21.92 7.71 40.87
C ALA A 1093 21.02 8.93 41.13
N ARG A 1094 21.38 10.10 40.61
CA ARG A 1094 20.57 11.33 40.71
C ARG A 1094 20.27 11.98 39.36
N ASN A 1095 20.65 11.35 38.25
CA ASN A 1095 20.53 11.88 36.90
C ASN A 1095 21.17 13.28 36.73
N ARG A 1096 22.48 13.41 37.01
CA ARG A 1096 23.19 14.72 37.02
C ARG A 1096 24.54 14.69 36.31
N TRP A 1097 24.93 15.83 35.77
CA TRP A 1097 26.30 16.12 35.32
C TRP A 1097 27.08 16.77 36.44
N LEU A 1098 28.27 16.26 36.74
CA LEU A 1098 29.16 16.71 37.81
C LEU A 1098 30.45 17.28 37.23
N ILE A 1099 30.90 18.42 37.73
CA ILE A 1099 32.26 18.92 37.54
C ILE A 1099 33.08 18.52 38.76
N ASP A 1100 34.05 17.64 38.57
CA ASP A 1100 34.87 17.07 39.64
C ASP A 1100 36.32 17.53 39.49
N GLY A 1101 36.89 18.13 40.54
CA GLY A 1101 38.29 18.58 40.56
C GLY A 1101 39.31 17.45 40.75
N ASN A 1102 38.86 16.25 41.11
CA ASN A 1102 39.70 15.12 41.51
C ASN A 1102 39.57 13.91 40.55
N GLY A 1103 39.17 14.15 39.30
CA GLY A 1103 39.08 13.13 38.27
C GLY A 1103 37.79 12.28 38.30
N LEU A 1104 37.87 11.08 37.72
CA LEU A 1104 36.73 10.16 37.59
C LEU A 1104 36.49 9.38 38.90
N GLN A 1105 35.72 9.96 39.82
CA GLN A 1105 35.31 9.29 41.06
C GLN A 1105 33.99 8.52 40.93
N GLN A 1106 33.85 7.43 41.68
CA GLN A 1106 32.58 6.69 41.83
C GLN A 1106 31.75 7.23 43.01
N SER A 1107 31.64 8.55 43.13
CA SER A 1107 30.83 9.20 44.17
C SER A 1107 30.12 10.45 43.62
N ASP A 1108 29.17 10.98 44.38
CA ASP A 1108 28.50 12.25 44.10
C ASP A 1108 29.32 13.49 44.57
N ALA A 1109 30.57 13.28 45.00
CA ALA A 1109 31.46 14.39 45.37
C ALA A 1109 31.85 15.17 44.11
N CYS A 1110 31.60 16.48 44.12
CA CYS A 1110 31.86 17.34 42.99
C CYS A 1110 32.11 18.79 43.43
N SER A 1111 32.72 19.57 42.56
CA SER A 1111 32.91 21.02 42.71
C SER A 1111 31.69 21.82 42.21
N ALA A 1112 30.92 21.25 41.28
CA ALA A 1112 29.63 21.78 40.79
C ALA A 1112 28.80 20.64 40.16
N PHE A 1113 27.48 20.83 40.03
CA PHE A 1113 26.61 19.92 39.29
C PHE A 1113 25.51 20.65 38.51
N ALA A 1114 24.94 19.97 37.52
CA ALA A 1114 23.72 20.34 36.81
C ALA A 1114 22.81 19.12 36.67
N ASP A 1115 21.50 19.30 36.83
CA ASP A 1115 20.54 18.23 36.55
C ASP A 1115 20.56 17.88 35.06
N CYS A 1116 20.54 16.59 34.73
CA CYS A 1116 20.49 16.12 33.35
C CYS A 1116 19.04 16.20 32.85
N ALA A 1117 18.84 16.68 31.61
CA ALA A 1117 17.56 16.52 30.93
C ALA A 1117 17.23 15.03 30.77
N ASP A 1118 15.95 14.66 30.74
CA ASP A 1118 15.52 13.29 30.47
C ASP A 1118 16.12 12.86 29.11
N ASP A 1119 16.99 11.85 29.12
CA ASP A 1119 17.77 11.32 27.99
C ASP A 1119 18.98 12.13 27.47
N GLY A 1120 19.41 13.19 28.16
CA GLY A 1120 20.54 14.02 27.72
C GLY A 1120 21.88 13.26 27.53
N GLU A 1121 22.53 13.42 26.38
CA GLU A 1121 23.78 12.71 26.05
C GLU A 1121 25.03 13.34 26.67
N TYR A 1122 25.05 14.67 26.85
CA TYR A 1122 26.20 15.44 27.34
C TYR A 1122 25.75 16.68 28.15
N PRO A 1123 26.63 17.33 28.94
CA PRO A 1123 26.26 18.47 29.81
C PRO A 1123 25.78 19.72 29.08
N GLY A 1124 25.98 19.80 27.77
CA GLY A 1124 25.48 20.89 26.92
C GLY A 1124 24.14 20.56 26.26
N ASP A 1125 23.67 19.32 26.41
CA ASP A 1125 22.33 18.86 26.06
C ASP A 1125 21.32 19.32 27.14
N LEU A 1126 21.50 20.58 27.56
CA LEU A 1126 20.67 21.28 28.52
C LEU A 1126 19.80 22.25 27.73
N SER A 1127 18.50 22.05 27.86
CA SER A 1127 17.44 22.96 27.46
C SER A 1127 17.81 24.42 27.73
N GLY A 1128 17.87 25.23 26.66
CA GLY A 1128 17.81 26.68 26.73
C GLY A 1128 19.09 27.41 27.19
N PHE A 1129 20.19 27.33 26.43
CA PHE A 1129 21.21 28.40 26.39
C PHE A 1129 21.97 28.38 25.05
N ALA A 1130 21.25 28.62 23.95
CA ALA A 1130 21.84 29.00 22.66
C ALA A 1130 21.58 30.49 22.40
N GLN A 1131 22.14 31.35 23.25
CA GLN A 1131 22.37 32.76 22.93
C GLN A 1131 23.85 33.08 23.21
N THR A 1132 24.73 32.58 22.35
CA THR A 1132 26.16 32.94 22.41
C THR A 1132 26.77 32.91 21.01
N ARG A 1133 26.26 33.79 20.14
CA ARG A 1133 27.09 34.40 19.08
C ARG A 1133 26.83 35.91 18.92
N GLN A 1134 25.63 36.39 19.26
CA GLN A 1134 25.30 37.82 19.10
C GLN A 1134 25.75 38.72 20.27
N TYR A 1135 25.87 38.18 21.50
CA TYR A 1135 26.24 38.99 22.68
C TYR A 1135 27.73 39.36 22.76
N GLY A 1136 28.61 38.62 22.06
CA GLY A 1136 30.05 38.91 22.03
C GLY A 1136 30.39 40.12 21.15
N GLU A 1137 29.67 40.31 20.06
CA GLU A 1137 29.87 41.46 19.16
C GLU A 1137 29.25 42.74 19.71
N GLU A 1138 28.10 42.67 20.41
CA GLU A 1138 27.49 43.83 21.07
C GLU A 1138 28.30 44.35 22.27
N MET A 1139 28.97 43.47 23.02
CA MET A 1139 29.89 43.89 24.09
C MET A 1139 31.20 44.48 23.55
N ALA A 1140 31.70 43.97 22.42
CA ALA A 1140 32.88 44.54 21.75
C ALA A 1140 32.57 45.90 21.08
N ALA A 1141 31.33 46.11 20.63
CA ALA A 1141 30.84 47.39 20.09
C ALA A 1141 30.46 48.41 21.17
N LYS A 1142 30.20 47.98 22.41
CA LYS A 1142 30.03 48.88 23.58
C LYS A 1142 31.33 49.18 24.33
N ALA A 1143 32.41 48.47 24.04
CA ALA A 1143 33.75 48.67 24.61
C ALA A 1143 34.74 49.36 23.65
N ARG A 1144 34.32 49.67 22.42
CA ARG A 1144 34.95 50.65 21.51
C ARG A 1144 34.05 51.86 21.41
#